data_AF-A0A452ILI9-F1
#
_entry.id   AF-A0A452ILI9-F1
#
_cell.length_a   1.000
_cell.length_b   1.000
_cell.length_c   1.000
_cell.angle_alpha   90.00
_cell.angle_beta   90.00
_cell.angle_gamma   90.00
#
_symmetry.space_group_name_H-M   'P 1'
#
loop_
_entity.id
_entity.type
_entity.pdbx_description
1 polymer ?
#
loop_
_entity_poly.entity_id
_entity_poly.type
_entity_poly.pdbx_seq_one_letter_code
_entity_poly.pdbx_strand_id
1 'polypeptide(L)'
;MAANVGSMFQYWKRFDLQQLQRELDATATVLANRQDESEQSRKKLIEQSREFKKNTPEDLRKQVAPLLKSFQGEIDALGKRSKEAEAAFLNVYKRLIDVPDPIPALDLGQQLQLKVQRMHDIETENQKLRETLEEYNKEFAEVKNQEVTIKALKEKIREYEQTLKNQAESIALEKEQKLQNDFAEKERKLQETQMSTASKLEEAEHKVQALQTALEKTRTELFDLKTKYDEETTAKADEIEMIMTDLERANQRAEVAQREAETLREQLSSANKSLQLATQIQKAPDVEQAIEVLTRSSLEVELAAKEREIAQLVEDVQRLQGSLTKLRENSTSQISQLEQQLTAKNNTLKQLEEKLKTQADYEEVKKELNILKSMEFAPSEGSGAQDASKPLEVLLLEKNRSLQSENATLRITNSDLSARCAELQIQFTEAVSTVADQKELITSLEHDLSTIQSMSSVHRPDAEGAAVHSLEMIPDPIKEATARFYGYPPSSPSTPLPEGQMDSLLSIISSQRERFRTRNQELEAENRMMQHTMQALQSELDNMRADNIKLYEKIKFLQSYPGRGSSSDDTELRYSTQYEERLDPFSSFSRKERQRKYLSLSPWDKATLSMGRLILSNKTARTIAFFYTLLLHCLVFLVSV
;
A
#
# COMPACT_ATOMS: atom_id res chain seq x y z
N MET A 1 59.40 -25.99 2.89
CA MET A 1 58.03 -26.53 3.10
C MET A 1 58.12 -27.64 4.13
N ALA A 2 57.30 -27.60 5.19
CA ALA A 2 57.18 -28.74 6.11
C ALA A 2 56.25 -29.80 5.49
N ALA A 3 56.57 -31.08 5.63
CA ALA A 3 55.68 -32.15 5.20
C ALA A 3 54.46 -32.23 6.14
N ASN A 4 53.27 -32.48 5.58
CA ASN A 4 52.06 -32.68 6.36
C ASN A 4 52.18 -34.01 7.15
N VAL A 5 51.78 -34.04 8.42
CA VAL A 5 51.80 -35.26 9.26
C VAL A 5 51.11 -36.44 8.56
N GLY A 6 49.99 -36.19 7.87
CA GLY A 6 49.29 -37.21 7.09
C GLY A 6 50.08 -37.72 5.87
N SER A 7 50.90 -36.89 5.23
CA SER A 7 51.76 -37.34 4.12
C SER A 7 52.99 -38.11 4.65
N MET A 8 53.54 -37.73 5.81
CA MET A 8 54.59 -38.49 6.49
C MET A 8 54.08 -39.86 6.96
N PHE A 9 52.88 -39.94 7.53
CA PHE A 9 52.23 -41.19 7.92
C PHE A 9 52.07 -42.14 6.72
N GLN A 10 51.56 -41.64 5.60
CA GLN A 10 51.41 -42.43 4.36
C GLN A 10 52.75 -42.85 3.75
N TYR A 11 53.82 -42.05 3.90
CA TYR A 11 55.16 -42.44 3.48
C TYR A 11 55.70 -43.61 4.33
N TRP A 12 55.75 -43.44 5.66
CA TRP A 12 56.30 -44.46 6.55
C TRP A 12 55.50 -45.77 6.53
N LYS A 13 54.17 -45.69 6.40
CA LYS A 13 53.30 -46.86 6.20
C LYS A 13 53.54 -47.61 4.89
N ARG A 14 54.10 -46.96 3.86
CA ARG A 14 54.52 -47.62 2.60
C ARG A 14 55.97 -48.08 2.61
N PHE A 15 56.80 -47.49 3.47
CA PHE A 15 58.20 -47.86 3.65
C PHE A 15 58.35 -49.17 4.46
N ASP A 16 57.40 -49.47 5.35
CA ASP A 16 57.36 -50.63 6.24
C ASP A 16 58.73 -50.94 6.88
N LEU A 17 59.12 -50.07 7.82
CA LEU A 17 60.36 -50.22 8.58
C LEU A 17 60.42 -51.58 9.30
N GLN A 18 59.27 -52.12 9.74
CA GLN A 18 59.23 -53.42 10.42
C GLN A 18 59.53 -54.59 9.47
N GLN A 19 59.10 -54.52 8.20
CA GLN A 19 59.52 -55.48 7.17
C GLN A 19 61.01 -55.34 6.89
N LEU A 20 61.51 -54.12 6.65
CA LEU A 20 62.92 -53.88 6.37
C LEU A 20 63.84 -54.37 7.51
N GLN A 21 63.46 -54.13 8.77
CA GLN A 21 64.18 -54.62 9.95
C GLN A 21 64.28 -56.15 9.95
N ARG A 22 63.17 -56.87 9.73
CA ARG A 22 63.15 -58.35 9.65
C ARG A 22 63.98 -58.91 8.50
N GLU A 23 63.99 -58.23 7.34
CA GLU A 23 64.82 -58.62 6.20
C GLU A 23 66.32 -58.40 6.47
N LEU A 24 66.67 -57.32 7.19
CA LEU A 24 68.04 -57.06 7.63
C LEU A 24 68.50 -58.02 8.73
N ASP A 25 67.66 -58.38 9.70
CA ASP A 25 67.93 -59.41 10.73
C ASP A 25 68.25 -60.76 10.09
N ALA A 26 67.41 -61.20 9.15
CA ALA A 26 67.61 -62.45 8.42
C ALA A 26 68.91 -62.42 7.61
N THR A 27 69.19 -61.29 6.95
CA THR A 27 70.44 -61.09 6.19
C THR A 27 71.67 -61.10 7.10
N ALA A 28 71.62 -60.44 8.25
CA ALA A 28 72.70 -60.42 9.24
C ALA A 28 72.97 -61.82 9.81
N THR A 29 71.92 -62.59 10.08
CA THR A 29 72.00 -63.99 10.53
C THR A 29 72.69 -64.89 9.49
N VAL A 30 72.27 -64.79 8.22
CA VAL A 30 72.92 -65.51 7.11
C VAL A 30 74.36 -65.06 6.90
N LEU A 31 74.67 -63.78 7.13
CA LEU A 31 76.02 -63.23 7.01
C LEU A 31 76.97 -63.80 8.07
N ALA A 32 76.53 -63.92 9.32
CA ALA A 32 77.30 -64.54 10.40
C ALA A 32 77.65 -66.01 10.08
N ASN A 33 76.65 -66.80 9.66
CA ASN A 33 76.87 -68.20 9.25
C ASN A 33 77.90 -68.30 8.10
N ARG A 34 77.82 -67.40 7.10
CA ARG A 34 78.78 -67.35 5.98
C ARG A 34 80.19 -66.92 6.41
N GLN A 35 80.33 -66.08 7.43
CA GLN A 35 81.63 -65.75 8.00
C GLN A 35 82.29 -66.99 8.63
N ASP A 36 81.54 -67.75 9.43
CA ASP A 36 82.03 -68.99 10.03
C ASP A 36 82.38 -70.07 8.98
N GLU A 37 81.52 -70.28 7.98
CA GLU A 37 81.78 -71.19 6.85
C GLU A 37 83.03 -70.79 6.06
N SER A 38 83.21 -69.50 5.80
CA SER A 38 84.37 -68.94 5.09
C SER A 38 85.66 -69.12 5.89
N GLU A 39 85.64 -68.87 7.20
CA GLU A 39 86.81 -69.08 8.06
C GLU A 39 87.17 -70.56 8.22
N GLN A 40 86.18 -71.46 8.32
CA GLN A 40 86.41 -72.91 8.32
C GLN A 40 86.99 -73.38 6.98
N SER A 41 86.45 -72.91 5.86
CA SER A 41 86.94 -73.24 4.51
C SER A 41 88.37 -72.75 4.29
N ARG A 42 88.70 -71.54 4.75
CA ARG A 42 90.07 -70.99 4.70
C ARG A 42 91.05 -71.79 5.57
N LYS A 43 90.64 -72.23 6.77
CA LYS A 43 91.45 -73.13 7.63
C LYS A 43 91.75 -74.46 6.91
N LYS A 44 90.73 -75.09 6.30
CA LYS A 44 90.87 -76.34 5.52
C LYS A 44 91.79 -76.19 4.30
N LEU A 45 91.67 -75.09 3.54
CA LEU A 45 92.55 -74.79 2.40
C LEU A 45 94.02 -74.61 2.82
N ILE A 46 94.27 -73.97 3.98
CA ILE A 46 95.62 -73.82 4.54
C ILE A 46 96.21 -75.19 4.93
N GLU A 47 95.41 -76.07 5.51
CA GLU A 47 95.81 -77.45 5.87
C GLU A 47 96.14 -78.27 4.61
N GLN A 48 95.24 -78.32 3.62
CA GLN A 48 95.48 -79.00 2.35
C GLN A 48 96.71 -78.43 1.61
N SER A 49 96.95 -77.12 1.66
CA SER A 49 98.16 -76.50 1.10
C SER A 49 99.45 -76.94 1.82
N ARG A 50 99.39 -77.19 3.13
CA ARG A 50 100.52 -77.73 3.91
C ARG A 50 100.77 -79.20 3.59
N GLU A 51 99.70 -80.00 3.50
CA GLU A 51 99.80 -81.42 3.15
C GLU A 51 100.36 -81.63 1.74
N PHE A 52 99.86 -80.89 0.74
CA PHE A 52 100.42 -80.87 -0.61
C PHE A 52 101.93 -80.54 -0.60
N LYS A 53 102.33 -79.47 0.11
CA LYS A 53 103.75 -79.08 0.23
C LYS A 53 104.61 -80.20 0.86
N LYS A 54 104.07 -80.95 1.82
CA LYS A 54 104.74 -82.08 2.49
C LYS A 54 104.88 -83.31 1.58
N ASN A 55 103.82 -83.67 0.87
CA ASN A 55 103.69 -84.96 0.19
C ASN A 55 104.11 -84.94 -1.30
N THR A 56 104.39 -83.77 -1.88
CA THR A 56 104.74 -83.61 -3.32
C THR A 56 106.25 -83.48 -3.57
N PRO A 57 106.81 -84.09 -4.65
CA PRO A 57 108.21 -83.93 -5.06
C PRO A 57 108.63 -82.47 -5.30
N GLU A 58 109.92 -82.19 -5.12
CA GLU A 58 110.43 -80.81 -5.05
C GLU A 58 110.28 -80.04 -6.37
N ASP A 59 110.51 -80.65 -7.53
CA ASP A 59 110.47 -79.92 -8.79
C ASP A 59 109.05 -79.57 -9.22
N LEU A 60 108.07 -80.44 -8.94
CA LEU A 60 106.65 -80.10 -9.07
C LEU A 60 106.24 -79.03 -8.05
N ARG A 61 106.78 -79.08 -6.82
CA ARG A 61 106.59 -78.02 -5.81
C ARG A 61 107.12 -76.67 -6.31
N LYS A 62 108.27 -76.62 -6.99
CA LYS A 62 108.85 -75.40 -7.61
C LYS A 62 107.95 -74.85 -8.71
N GLN A 63 107.44 -75.70 -9.61
CA GLN A 63 106.56 -75.31 -10.71
C GLN A 63 105.18 -74.79 -10.23
N VAL A 64 104.61 -75.41 -9.19
CA VAL A 64 103.27 -75.08 -8.67
C VAL A 64 103.29 -73.92 -7.65
N ALA A 65 104.44 -73.60 -7.05
CA ALA A 65 104.54 -72.55 -6.04
C ALA A 65 104.10 -71.13 -6.49
N PRO A 66 104.40 -70.64 -7.71
CA PRO A 66 103.89 -69.35 -8.17
C PRO A 66 102.36 -69.32 -8.28
N LEU A 67 101.76 -70.41 -8.79
CA LEU A 67 100.31 -70.54 -8.94
C LEU A 67 99.60 -70.56 -7.57
N LEU A 68 100.13 -71.32 -6.61
CA LEU A 68 99.61 -71.32 -5.23
C LEU A 68 99.74 -69.95 -4.54
N LYS A 69 100.81 -69.20 -4.80
CA LYS A 69 100.96 -67.82 -4.29
C LYS A 69 99.94 -66.87 -4.92
N SER A 70 99.67 -67.00 -6.22
CA SER A 70 98.65 -66.19 -6.92
C SER A 70 97.24 -66.47 -6.41
N PHE A 71 96.85 -67.74 -6.28
CA PHE A 71 95.57 -68.11 -5.66
C PHE A 71 95.46 -67.64 -4.21
N GLN A 72 96.53 -67.74 -3.41
CA GLN A 72 96.52 -67.22 -2.04
C GLN A 72 96.30 -65.70 -2.03
N GLY A 73 96.99 -64.95 -2.90
CA GLY A 73 96.83 -63.49 -3.01
C GLY A 73 95.40 -63.08 -3.35
N GLU A 74 94.76 -63.76 -4.32
CA GLU A 74 93.37 -63.49 -4.69
C GLU A 74 92.39 -63.88 -3.58
N ILE A 75 92.59 -65.01 -2.89
CA ILE A 75 91.76 -65.42 -1.75
C ILE A 75 91.88 -64.43 -0.58
N ASP A 76 93.09 -63.95 -0.28
CA ASP A 76 93.31 -62.97 0.79
C ASP A 76 92.76 -61.58 0.41
N ALA A 77 92.82 -61.18 -0.87
CA ALA A 77 92.20 -59.94 -1.38
C ALA A 77 90.66 -60.01 -1.39
N LEU A 78 90.08 -61.13 -1.84
CA LEU A 78 88.65 -61.40 -1.80
C LEU A 78 88.14 -61.42 -0.37
N GLY A 79 88.87 -62.08 0.54
CA GLY A 79 88.55 -62.12 1.97
C GLY A 79 88.58 -60.73 2.62
N LYS A 80 89.54 -59.87 2.25
CA LYS A 80 89.55 -58.47 2.68
C LYS A 80 88.31 -57.72 2.18
N ARG A 81 88.01 -57.78 0.88
CA ARG A 81 86.85 -57.09 0.28
C ARG A 81 85.53 -57.58 0.88
N SER A 82 85.41 -58.87 1.17
CA SER A 82 84.25 -59.45 1.86
C SER A 82 84.09 -58.86 3.26
N LYS A 83 85.14 -58.89 4.09
CA LYS A 83 85.10 -58.33 5.45
C LYS A 83 84.84 -56.82 5.49
N GLU A 84 85.29 -56.06 4.50
CA GLU A 84 84.99 -54.63 4.36
C GLU A 84 83.50 -54.40 4.00
N ALA A 85 82.93 -55.18 3.07
CA ALA A 85 81.50 -55.11 2.74
C ALA A 85 80.59 -55.59 3.88
N GLU A 86 80.98 -56.66 4.58
CA GLU A 86 80.32 -57.18 5.77
C GLU A 86 80.29 -56.14 6.90
N ALA A 87 81.42 -55.48 7.17
CA ALA A 87 81.51 -54.43 8.18
C ALA A 87 80.68 -53.19 7.82
N ALA A 88 80.62 -52.82 6.53
CA ALA A 88 79.77 -51.74 6.05
C ALA A 88 78.27 -52.07 6.23
N PHE A 89 77.84 -53.27 5.85
CA PHE A 89 76.47 -53.74 6.08
C PHE A 89 76.12 -53.73 7.57
N LEU A 90 76.97 -54.31 8.42
CA LEU A 90 76.73 -54.40 9.87
C LEU A 90 76.70 -53.02 10.57
N ASN A 91 77.36 -51.99 10.03
CA ASN A 91 77.28 -50.61 10.51
C ASN A 91 75.92 -49.97 10.17
N VAL A 92 75.40 -50.20 8.96
CA VAL A 92 74.07 -49.71 8.55
C VAL A 92 72.96 -50.45 9.32
N TYR A 93 73.05 -51.79 9.38
CA TYR A 93 72.12 -52.65 10.13
C TYR A 93 71.93 -52.20 11.58
N LYS A 94 73.03 -52.03 12.33
CA LYS A 94 73.02 -51.56 13.73
C LYS A 94 72.37 -50.18 13.93
N ARG A 95 72.32 -49.34 12.89
CA ARG A 95 71.67 -48.01 12.95
C ARG A 95 70.19 -48.06 12.59
N LEU A 96 69.70 -49.16 12.03
CA LEU A 96 68.31 -49.31 11.56
C LEU A 96 67.49 -50.26 12.43
N ILE A 97 68.10 -51.27 13.05
CA ILE A 97 67.37 -52.24 13.87
C ILE A 97 66.84 -51.64 15.18
N ASP A 98 67.59 -50.75 15.83
CA ASP A 98 67.19 -50.08 17.08
C ASP A 98 66.22 -48.89 16.86
N VAL A 99 65.79 -48.63 15.61
CA VAL A 99 64.90 -47.49 15.30
C VAL A 99 63.44 -47.86 15.61
N PRO A 100 62.75 -47.15 16.51
CA PRO A 100 61.34 -47.39 16.77
C PRO A 100 60.48 -46.98 15.57
N ASP A 101 59.43 -47.77 15.29
CA ASP A 101 58.48 -47.47 14.23
C ASP A 101 57.80 -46.09 14.44
N PRO A 102 57.90 -45.14 13.49
CA PRO A 102 57.26 -43.84 13.62
C PRO A 102 55.74 -43.86 13.33
N ILE A 103 55.19 -44.95 12.76
CA ILE A 103 53.78 -45.02 12.35
C ILE A 103 52.80 -44.74 13.51
N PRO A 104 52.94 -45.29 14.73
CA PRO A 104 52.00 -45.02 15.83
C PRO A 104 52.05 -43.56 16.33
N ALA A 105 53.23 -42.94 16.33
CA ALA A 105 53.39 -41.53 16.71
C ALA A 105 52.78 -40.59 15.66
N LEU A 106 52.93 -40.93 14.38
CA LEU A 106 52.35 -40.19 13.26
C LEU A 106 50.83 -40.34 13.17
N ASP A 107 50.27 -41.52 13.48
CA ASP A 107 48.82 -41.72 13.62
C ASP A 107 48.24 -40.85 14.75
N LEU A 108 48.82 -40.90 15.95
CA LEU A 108 48.40 -40.04 17.06
C LEU A 108 48.50 -38.55 16.69
N GLY A 109 49.57 -38.13 16.01
CA GLY A 109 49.71 -36.77 15.47
C GLY A 109 48.61 -36.41 14.46
N GLN A 110 48.25 -37.31 13.55
CA GLN A 110 47.18 -37.10 12.58
C GLN A 110 45.80 -37.03 13.27
N GLN A 111 45.53 -37.89 14.26
CA GLN A 111 44.30 -37.86 15.04
C GLN A 111 44.17 -36.59 15.89
N LEU A 112 45.28 -36.08 16.44
CA LEU A 112 45.31 -34.80 17.15
C LEU A 112 45.07 -33.63 16.19
N GLN A 113 45.69 -33.61 15.01
CA GLN A 113 45.44 -32.60 13.98
C GLN A 113 43.94 -32.56 13.60
N LEU A 114 43.31 -33.71 13.41
CA LEU A 114 41.87 -33.84 13.12
C LEU A 114 40.96 -33.52 14.31
N LYS A 115 41.47 -33.47 15.55
CA LYS A 115 40.75 -32.95 16.72
C LYS A 115 40.87 -31.43 16.81
N VAL A 116 42.08 -30.88 16.61
CA VAL A 116 42.34 -29.43 16.59
C VAL A 116 41.55 -28.74 15.48
N GLN A 117 41.50 -29.30 14.27
CA GLN A 117 40.70 -28.74 13.18
C GLN A 117 39.21 -28.65 13.56
N ARG A 118 38.60 -29.76 14.01
CA ARG A 118 37.19 -29.77 14.44
C ARG A 118 36.92 -28.86 15.64
N MET A 119 37.88 -28.69 16.55
CA MET A 119 37.77 -27.75 17.65
C MET A 119 37.69 -26.30 17.13
N HIS A 120 38.53 -25.94 16.16
CA HIS A 120 38.49 -24.63 15.52
C HIS A 120 37.21 -24.42 14.71
N ASP A 121 36.75 -25.43 13.95
CA ASP A 121 35.48 -25.38 13.22
C ASP A 121 34.32 -25.03 14.19
N ILE A 122 34.21 -25.77 15.30
CA ILE A 122 33.20 -25.57 16.37
C ILE A 122 33.37 -24.22 17.07
N GLU A 123 34.61 -23.73 17.26
CA GLU A 123 34.89 -22.43 17.85
C GLU A 123 34.40 -21.29 16.94
N THR A 124 34.62 -21.36 15.63
CA THR A 124 34.09 -20.37 14.67
C THR A 124 32.57 -20.44 14.52
N GLU A 125 31.96 -21.62 14.67
CA GLU A 125 30.50 -21.77 14.74
C GLU A 125 29.93 -21.12 16.01
N ASN A 126 30.54 -21.36 17.17
CA ASN A 126 30.14 -20.74 18.43
C ASN A 126 30.29 -19.21 18.41
N GLN A 127 31.31 -18.68 17.73
CA GLN A 127 31.48 -17.25 17.58
C GLN A 127 30.35 -16.63 16.73
N LYS A 128 30.02 -17.21 15.57
CA LYS A 128 28.90 -16.77 14.72
C LYS A 128 27.54 -16.88 15.42
N LEU A 129 27.34 -17.93 16.21
CA LEU A 129 26.13 -18.10 17.03
C LEU A 129 26.02 -17.05 18.15
N ARG A 130 27.15 -16.52 18.67
CA ARG A 130 27.15 -15.39 19.61
C ARG A 130 26.86 -14.07 18.92
N GLU A 131 27.47 -13.83 17.76
CA GLU A 131 27.27 -12.63 16.94
C GLU A 131 25.79 -12.49 16.54
N THR A 132 25.21 -13.54 15.96
CA THR A 132 23.77 -13.56 15.60
C THR A 132 22.83 -13.45 16.81
N LEU A 133 23.21 -14.01 17.98
CA LEU A 133 22.46 -13.77 19.21
C LEU A 133 22.58 -12.31 19.70
N GLU A 134 23.71 -11.64 19.51
CA GLU A 134 23.86 -10.22 19.85
C GLU A 134 23.03 -9.33 18.91
N GLU A 135 23.00 -9.67 17.62
CA GLU A 135 22.14 -9.02 16.60
C GLU A 135 20.65 -9.16 16.96
N TYR A 136 20.15 -10.37 17.22
CA TYR A 136 18.77 -10.56 17.66
C TYR A 136 18.42 -9.83 18.97
N ASN A 137 19.38 -9.67 19.89
CA ASN A 137 19.16 -8.88 21.11
C ASN A 137 19.08 -7.36 20.82
N LYS A 138 19.79 -6.85 19.80
CA LYS A 138 19.68 -5.46 19.33
C LYS A 138 18.32 -5.23 18.65
N GLU A 139 17.93 -6.10 17.71
CA GLU A 139 16.61 -6.06 17.06
C GLU A 139 15.47 -6.08 18.11
N PHE A 140 15.56 -6.96 19.11
CA PHE A 140 14.56 -7.04 20.17
C PHE A 140 14.49 -5.77 21.03
N ALA A 141 15.62 -5.10 21.28
CA ALA A 141 15.66 -3.81 21.96
C ALA A 141 15.04 -2.69 21.12
N GLU A 142 15.27 -2.69 19.80
CA GLU A 142 14.66 -1.73 18.87
C GLU A 142 13.14 -1.94 18.75
N VAL A 143 12.66 -3.18 18.57
CA VAL A 143 11.23 -3.52 18.54
C VAL A 143 10.54 -3.10 19.84
N LYS A 144 11.20 -3.29 21.00
CA LYS A 144 10.68 -2.84 22.30
C LYS A 144 10.60 -1.30 22.40
N ASN A 145 11.54 -0.57 21.80
CA ASN A 145 11.51 0.89 21.72
C ASN A 145 10.37 1.37 20.80
N GLN A 146 10.20 0.72 19.63
CA GLN A 146 9.07 0.95 18.73
C GLN A 146 7.72 0.68 19.42
N GLU A 147 7.60 -0.33 20.29
CA GLU A 147 6.38 -0.58 21.06
C GLU A 147 6.03 0.59 22.00
N VAL A 148 7.03 1.24 22.62
CA VAL A 148 6.85 2.45 23.43
C VAL A 148 6.41 3.63 22.57
N THR A 149 7.04 3.83 21.40
CA THR A 149 6.63 4.86 20.43
C THR A 149 5.19 4.66 19.94
N ILE A 150 4.81 3.41 19.63
CA ILE A 150 3.45 3.05 19.20
C ILE A 150 2.42 3.32 20.32
N LYS A 151 2.77 3.06 21.59
CA LYS A 151 1.90 3.40 22.73
C LYS A 151 1.71 4.91 22.86
N ALA A 152 2.78 5.69 22.77
CA ALA A 152 2.69 7.16 22.81
C ALA A 152 1.87 7.74 21.65
N LEU A 153 2.04 7.22 20.43
CA LEU A 153 1.25 7.63 19.26
C LEU A 153 -0.23 7.25 19.39
N LYS A 154 -0.54 6.05 19.90
CA LYS A 154 -1.93 5.63 20.14
C LYS A 154 -2.63 6.48 21.20
N GLU A 155 -1.94 6.87 22.26
CA GLU A 155 -2.54 7.74 23.28
C GLU A 155 -2.75 9.16 22.75
N LYS A 156 -1.80 9.70 21.98
CA LYS A 156 -1.98 10.99 21.29
C LYS A 156 -3.14 10.98 20.28
N ILE A 157 -3.42 9.84 19.63
CA ILE A 157 -4.61 9.67 18.79
C ILE A 157 -5.87 9.75 19.65
N ARG A 158 -5.94 9.07 20.81
CA ARG A 158 -7.08 9.19 21.74
C ARG A 158 -7.29 10.61 22.25
N GLU A 159 -6.22 11.33 22.57
CA GLU A 159 -6.29 12.74 22.97
C GLU A 159 -6.94 13.60 21.88
N TYR A 160 -6.57 13.40 20.61
CA TYR A 160 -7.19 14.10 19.49
C TYR A 160 -8.64 13.64 19.25
N GLU A 161 -8.95 12.35 19.29
CA GLU A 161 -10.30 11.80 19.14
C GLU A 161 -11.24 12.35 20.23
N GLN A 162 -10.81 12.36 21.48
CA GLN A 162 -11.58 12.91 22.60
C GLN A 162 -11.71 14.43 22.50
N THR A 163 -10.68 15.15 22.05
CA THR A 163 -10.75 16.61 21.83
C THR A 163 -11.74 16.94 20.72
N LEU A 164 -11.71 16.23 19.59
CA LEU A 164 -12.65 16.39 18.48
C LEU A 164 -14.08 16.04 18.91
N LYS A 165 -14.27 14.97 19.69
CA LYS A 165 -15.57 14.63 20.27
C LYS A 165 -16.09 15.76 21.15
N ASN A 166 -15.29 16.25 22.10
CA ASN A 166 -15.68 17.35 22.99
C ASN A 166 -16.03 18.63 22.21
N GLN A 167 -15.31 18.94 21.13
CA GLN A 167 -15.62 20.07 20.24
C GLN A 167 -16.93 19.86 19.49
N ALA A 168 -17.17 18.67 18.91
CA ALA A 168 -18.42 18.36 18.22
C ALA A 168 -19.63 18.39 19.17
N GLU A 169 -19.47 17.87 20.39
CA GLU A 169 -20.49 17.87 21.46
C GLU A 169 -20.81 19.29 21.93
N SER A 170 -19.79 20.14 22.11
CA SER A 170 -19.96 21.57 22.40
C SER A 170 -20.68 22.34 21.29
N ILE A 171 -20.29 22.13 20.02
CA ILE A 171 -20.94 22.75 18.85
C ILE A 171 -22.39 22.26 18.71
N ALA A 172 -22.67 20.98 18.97
CA ALA A 172 -24.02 20.44 18.96
C ALA A 172 -24.89 21.11 20.04
N LEU A 173 -24.38 21.23 21.27
CA LEU A 173 -25.08 21.89 22.38
C LEU A 173 -25.37 23.38 22.08
N GLU A 174 -24.40 24.11 21.50
CA GLU A 174 -24.59 25.50 21.10
C GLU A 174 -25.65 25.66 20.00
N LYS A 175 -25.73 24.69 19.06
CA LYS A 175 -26.75 24.66 18.00
C LYS A 175 -28.12 24.29 18.54
N GLU A 176 -28.20 23.33 19.46
CA GLU A 176 -29.43 22.95 20.16
C GLU A 176 -30.00 24.14 20.95
N GLN A 177 -29.16 24.80 21.76
CA GLN A 177 -29.57 25.98 22.53
C GLN A 177 -30.01 27.15 21.63
N LYS A 178 -29.36 27.36 20.49
CA LYS A 178 -29.79 28.36 19.49
C LYS A 178 -31.15 28.01 18.87
N LEU A 179 -31.37 26.76 18.48
CA LEU A 179 -32.68 26.31 17.98
C LEU A 179 -33.76 26.44 19.06
N GLN A 180 -33.47 26.09 20.31
CA GLN A 180 -34.39 26.23 21.44
C GLN A 180 -34.81 27.69 21.67
N ASN A 181 -33.85 28.63 21.60
CA ASN A 181 -34.12 30.06 21.65
C ASN A 181 -34.95 30.55 20.45
N ASP A 182 -34.62 30.13 19.23
CA ASP A 182 -35.37 30.45 18.01
C ASP A 182 -36.82 29.93 18.07
N PHE A 183 -37.05 28.75 18.66
CA PHE A 183 -38.38 28.20 18.87
C PHE A 183 -39.14 28.98 19.95
N ALA A 184 -38.52 29.28 21.10
CA ALA A 184 -39.14 30.08 22.15
C ALA A 184 -39.50 31.50 21.67
N GLU A 185 -38.68 32.14 20.84
CA GLU A 185 -39.01 33.46 20.28
C GLU A 185 -40.16 33.38 19.25
N LYS A 186 -40.22 32.32 18.44
CA LYS A 186 -41.35 32.06 17.53
C LYS A 186 -42.64 31.78 18.28
N GLU A 187 -42.59 30.99 19.34
CA GLU A 187 -43.72 30.69 20.23
C GLU A 187 -44.24 31.97 20.88
N ARG A 188 -43.34 32.81 21.43
CA ARG A 188 -43.71 34.12 22.01
C ARG A 188 -44.36 35.05 20.97
N LYS A 189 -43.82 35.12 19.75
CA LYS A 189 -44.41 35.91 18.63
C LYS A 189 -45.77 35.36 18.18
N LEU A 190 -45.94 34.04 18.18
CA LEU A 190 -47.22 33.40 17.88
C LEU A 190 -48.26 33.72 18.98
N GLN A 191 -47.85 33.68 20.25
CA GLN A 191 -48.71 34.03 21.39
C GLN A 191 -49.07 35.53 21.41
N GLU A 192 -48.12 36.42 21.11
CA GLU A 192 -48.36 37.87 20.93
C GLU A 192 -49.36 38.14 19.79
N THR A 193 -49.20 37.49 18.63
CA THR A 193 -50.14 37.64 17.52
C THR A 193 -51.50 37.04 17.83
N GLN A 194 -51.57 35.89 18.51
CA GLN A 194 -52.82 35.26 18.97
C GLN A 194 -53.58 36.15 19.96
N MET A 195 -52.89 36.76 20.94
CA MET A 195 -53.53 37.72 21.85
C MET A 195 -54.00 38.99 21.11
N SER A 196 -53.23 39.48 20.14
CA SER A 196 -53.64 40.62 19.30
C SER A 196 -54.87 40.30 18.43
N THR A 197 -54.98 39.08 17.89
CA THR A 197 -56.18 38.68 17.13
C THR A 197 -57.38 38.42 18.03
N ALA A 198 -57.20 37.85 19.23
CA ALA A 198 -58.25 37.68 20.22
C ALA A 198 -58.82 39.03 20.68
N SER A 199 -57.98 39.99 21.07
CA SER A 199 -58.41 41.33 21.46
C SER A 199 -59.12 42.09 20.32
N LYS A 200 -58.67 41.93 19.07
CA LYS A 200 -59.37 42.48 17.89
C LYS A 200 -60.71 41.81 17.62
N LEU A 201 -60.85 40.53 17.96
CA LEU A 201 -62.11 39.79 17.86
C LEU A 201 -63.09 40.26 18.94
N GLU A 202 -62.67 40.37 20.20
CA GLU A 202 -63.48 40.94 21.29
C GLU A 202 -63.93 42.37 20.97
N GLU A 203 -63.03 43.22 20.45
CA GLU A 203 -63.39 44.56 19.96
C GLU A 203 -64.44 44.53 18.84
N ALA A 204 -64.35 43.58 17.92
CA ALA A 204 -65.30 43.44 16.81
C ALA A 204 -66.65 42.90 17.28
N GLU A 205 -66.66 41.90 18.16
CA GLU A 205 -67.86 41.34 18.80
C GLU A 205 -68.58 42.39 19.64
N HIS A 206 -67.87 43.17 20.45
CA HIS A 206 -68.44 44.30 21.19
C HIS A 206 -69.02 45.38 20.26
N LYS A 207 -68.35 45.68 19.13
CA LYS A 207 -68.89 46.61 18.12
C LYS A 207 -70.16 46.05 17.45
N VAL A 208 -70.20 44.75 17.14
CA VAL A 208 -71.40 44.08 16.61
C VAL A 208 -72.54 44.09 17.63
N GLN A 209 -72.26 43.80 18.90
CA GLN A 209 -73.27 43.81 19.97
C GLN A 209 -73.82 45.23 20.22
N ALA A 210 -72.95 46.25 20.20
CA ALA A 210 -73.36 47.65 20.28
C ALA A 210 -74.22 48.08 19.09
N LEU A 211 -73.84 47.68 17.86
CA LEU A 211 -74.64 47.93 16.64
C LEU A 211 -75.98 47.18 16.66
N GLN A 212 -76.04 45.95 17.15
CA GLN A 212 -77.29 45.21 17.36
C GLN A 212 -78.20 45.92 18.37
N THR A 213 -77.63 46.38 19.48
CA THR A 213 -78.37 47.13 20.52
C THR A 213 -78.91 48.45 19.97
N ALA A 214 -78.11 49.17 19.16
CA ALA A 214 -78.52 50.41 18.51
C ALA A 214 -79.58 50.16 17.41
N LEU A 215 -79.49 49.07 16.66
CA LEU A 215 -80.47 48.67 15.65
C LEU A 215 -81.81 48.30 16.30
N GLU A 216 -81.79 47.58 17.42
CA GLU A 216 -83.01 47.23 18.13
C GLU A 216 -83.63 48.46 18.84
N LYS A 217 -82.81 49.36 19.39
CA LYS A 217 -83.27 50.66 19.93
C LYS A 217 -83.94 51.52 18.84
N THR A 218 -83.31 51.65 17.67
CA THR A 218 -83.89 52.42 16.56
C THR A 218 -85.12 51.74 15.96
N ARG A 219 -85.23 50.41 16.00
CA ARG A 219 -86.49 49.70 15.73
C ARG A 219 -87.60 50.06 16.74
N THR A 220 -87.30 50.06 18.04
CA THR A 220 -88.30 50.45 19.05
C THR A 220 -88.72 51.91 18.91
N GLU A 221 -87.79 52.82 18.65
CA GLU A 221 -88.10 54.24 18.41
C GLU A 221 -88.95 54.45 17.14
N LEU A 222 -88.69 53.67 16.08
CA LEU A 222 -89.47 53.70 14.85
C LEU A 222 -90.86 53.07 15.03
N PHE A 223 -90.98 52.02 15.85
CA PHE A 223 -92.26 51.44 16.26
C PHE A 223 -93.09 52.42 17.10
N ASP A 224 -92.51 53.03 18.13
CA ASP A 224 -93.17 54.05 18.96
C ASP A 224 -93.61 55.27 18.13
N LEU A 225 -92.77 55.72 17.19
CA LEU A 225 -93.10 56.82 16.27
C LEU A 225 -94.22 56.42 15.30
N LYS A 226 -94.23 55.17 14.82
CA LYS A 226 -95.32 54.63 13.99
C LYS A 226 -96.62 54.53 14.77
N THR A 227 -96.59 54.05 16.02
CA THR A 227 -97.76 54.03 16.90
C THR A 227 -98.30 55.43 17.13
N LYS A 228 -97.46 56.42 17.46
CA LYS A 228 -97.88 57.82 17.62
C LYS A 228 -98.42 58.46 16.34
N TYR A 229 -97.86 58.12 15.18
CA TYR A 229 -98.38 58.58 13.90
C TYR A 229 -99.77 57.97 13.61
N ASP A 230 -99.98 56.70 13.96
CA ASP A 230 -101.28 56.05 13.81
C ASP A 230 -102.30 56.60 14.82
N GLU A 231 -101.90 56.86 16.07
CA GLU A 231 -102.69 57.60 17.07
C GLU A 231 -103.07 59.00 16.55
N GLU A 232 -102.12 59.81 16.09
CA GLU A 232 -102.39 61.17 15.62
C GLU A 232 -103.23 61.18 14.33
N THR A 233 -103.06 60.21 13.43
CA THR A 233 -103.94 60.10 12.25
C THR A 233 -105.36 59.64 12.60
N THR A 234 -105.55 58.79 13.63
CA THR A 234 -106.89 58.51 14.16
C THR A 234 -107.50 59.73 14.85
N ALA A 235 -106.76 60.43 15.73
CA ALA A 235 -107.24 61.65 16.38
C ALA A 235 -107.58 62.76 15.37
N LYS A 236 -106.86 62.85 14.24
CA LYS A 236 -107.21 63.75 13.13
C LYS A 236 -108.44 63.29 12.34
N ALA A 237 -108.68 61.99 12.21
CA ALA A 237 -109.94 61.50 11.64
C ALA A 237 -111.13 61.83 12.56
N ASP A 238 -111.00 61.62 13.87
CA ASP A 238 -112.00 61.96 14.88
C ASP A 238 -112.28 63.47 14.92
N GLU A 239 -111.23 64.31 14.84
CA GLU A 239 -111.36 65.77 14.75
C GLU A 239 -112.09 66.19 13.47
N ILE A 240 -111.82 65.53 12.34
CA ILE A 240 -112.55 65.76 11.08
C ILE A 240 -114.01 65.31 11.20
N GLU A 241 -114.32 64.19 11.85
CA GLU A 241 -115.71 63.74 12.07
C GLU A 241 -116.47 64.70 13.01
N MET A 242 -115.81 65.21 14.06
CA MET A 242 -116.36 66.25 14.93
C MET A 242 -116.61 67.55 14.15
N ILE A 243 -115.68 67.99 13.31
CA ILE A 243 -115.85 69.18 12.46
C ILE A 243 -116.95 68.95 11.42
N MET A 244 -117.08 67.75 10.83
CA MET A 244 -118.17 67.42 9.91
C MET A 244 -119.54 67.45 10.61
N THR A 245 -119.64 66.90 11.82
CA THR A 245 -120.92 66.88 12.56
C THR A 245 -121.29 68.25 13.14
N ASP A 246 -120.33 69.10 13.52
CA ASP A 246 -120.61 70.51 13.85
C ASP A 246 -120.88 71.37 12.61
N LEU A 247 -120.29 71.06 11.45
CA LEU A 247 -120.64 71.68 10.15
C LEU A 247 -122.04 71.27 9.70
N GLU A 248 -122.44 70.02 9.86
CA GLU A 248 -123.78 69.53 9.57
C GLU A 248 -124.81 70.18 10.53
N ARG A 249 -124.49 70.26 11.82
CA ARG A 249 -125.28 71.00 12.82
C ARG A 249 -125.36 72.51 12.51
N ALA A 250 -124.28 73.11 12.01
CA ALA A 250 -124.26 74.51 11.57
C ALA A 250 -125.07 74.72 10.29
N ASN A 251 -125.02 73.79 9.33
CA ASN A 251 -125.87 73.79 8.15
C ASN A 251 -127.35 73.63 8.52
N GLN A 252 -127.70 72.73 9.44
CA GLN A 252 -129.08 72.60 9.95
C GLN A 252 -129.55 73.89 10.65
N ARG A 253 -128.70 74.55 11.46
CA ARG A 253 -129.00 75.88 12.02
C ARG A 253 -129.17 76.93 10.92
N ALA A 254 -128.33 76.92 9.89
CA ALA A 254 -128.41 77.84 8.76
C ALA A 254 -129.67 77.58 7.92
N GLU A 255 -130.09 76.34 7.76
CA GLU A 255 -131.31 75.93 7.05
C GLU A 255 -132.58 76.35 7.82
N VAL A 256 -132.57 76.23 9.15
CA VAL A 256 -133.62 76.77 10.03
C VAL A 256 -133.64 78.30 9.98
N ALA A 257 -132.49 78.95 10.17
CA ALA A 257 -132.37 80.41 10.08
C ALA A 257 -132.68 80.95 8.67
N GLN A 258 -132.48 80.14 7.62
CA GLN A 258 -132.89 80.48 6.26
C GLN A 258 -134.41 80.36 6.08
N ARG A 259 -135.09 79.35 6.65
CA ARG A 259 -136.56 79.31 6.70
C ARG A 259 -137.15 80.48 7.51
N GLU A 260 -136.51 80.85 8.62
CA GLU A 260 -136.86 82.05 9.38
C GLU A 260 -136.62 83.32 8.55
N ALA A 261 -135.49 83.43 7.83
CA ALA A 261 -135.21 84.54 6.93
C ALA A 261 -136.09 84.57 5.68
N GLU A 262 -136.64 83.43 5.24
CA GLU A 262 -137.59 83.30 4.14
C GLU A 262 -139.00 83.72 4.59
N THR A 263 -139.47 83.26 5.74
CA THR A 263 -140.74 83.75 6.32
C THR A 263 -140.68 85.23 6.72
N LEU A 264 -139.54 85.72 7.24
CA LEU A 264 -139.29 87.15 7.44
C LEU A 264 -139.15 87.90 6.11
N ARG A 265 -138.66 87.28 5.04
CA ARG A 265 -138.68 87.85 3.68
C ARG A 265 -140.10 87.96 3.14
N GLU A 266 -140.97 86.99 3.37
CA GLU A 266 -142.38 87.08 2.97
C GLU A 266 -143.10 88.20 3.72
N GLN A 267 -142.86 88.33 5.04
CA GLN A 267 -143.36 89.45 5.84
C GLN A 267 -142.79 90.79 5.34
N LEU A 268 -141.49 90.90 5.07
CA LEU A 268 -140.87 92.10 4.50
C LEU A 268 -141.31 92.38 3.05
N SER A 269 -141.67 91.37 2.26
CA SER A 269 -142.21 91.53 0.90
C SER A 269 -143.57 92.24 0.90
N SER A 270 -144.33 92.11 1.99
CA SER A 270 -145.56 92.89 2.20
C SER A 270 -145.31 94.37 2.57
N ALA A 271 -144.17 94.68 3.19
CA ALA A 271 -143.84 96.01 3.71
C ALA A 271 -142.93 96.86 2.80
N ASN A 272 -141.89 96.26 2.18
CA ASN A 272 -140.89 96.95 1.35
C ASN A 272 -141.34 97.19 -0.11
N LYS A 273 -142.65 97.22 -0.37
CA LYS A 273 -143.21 97.86 -1.57
C LYS A 273 -143.36 99.38 -1.42
N SER A 274 -143.01 99.94 -0.26
CA SER A 274 -142.96 101.37 0.01
C SER A 274 -141.52 101.87 0.20
N LEU A 275 -141.30 103.11 -0.22
CA LEU A 275 -140.10 103.95 -0.09
C LEU A 275 -138.85 103.54 -0.90
N GLN A 276 -138.54 104.40 -1.87
CA GLN A 276 -137.40 104.37 -2.78
C GLN A 276 -136.08 104.84 -2.13
N LEU A 277 -134.97 104.64 -2.87
CA LEU A 277 -133.71 105.45 -2.95
C LEU A 277 -133.57 106.62 -1.94
N ALA A 278 -132.42 106.85 -1.26
CA ALA A 278 -131.11 107.15 -1.89
C ALA A 278 -129.99 107.47 -0.85
N THR A 279 -128.71 107.45 -1.32
CA THR A 279 -127.55 108.25 -0.82
C THR A 279 -126.91 107.86 0.55
N GLN A 280 -125.69 108.32 0.94
CA GLN A 280 -124.30 108.11 0.45
C GLN A 280 -123.28 108.76 1.46
N ILE A 281 -121.95 108.52 1.33
CA ILE A 281 -120.81 109.31 1.90
C ILE A 281 -120.59 109.11 3.43
N GLN A 282 -119.38 108.97 4.04
CA GLN A 282 -118.20 109.87 4.17
C GLN A 282 -116.95 109.11 4.76
N LYS A 283 -115.77 109.70 5.03
CA LYS A 283 -114.56 109.95 4.18
C LYS A 283 -113.24 109.86 5.00
N ALA A 284 -112.20 109.17 4.48
CA ALA A 284 -110.74 109.47 4.60
C ALA A 284 -110.13 109.63 6.04
N PRO A 285 -108.86 110.06 6.26
CA PRO A 285 -107.65 110.07 5.40
C PRO A 285 -106.32 109.50 6.05
N ASP A 286 -105.33 109.18 5.19
CA ASP A 286 -103.86 109.43 5.25
C ASP A 286 -103.03 109.31 6.57
N VAL A 287 -101.95 108.48 6.53
CA VAL A 287 -100.67 108.66 7.29
C VAL A 287 -99.45 108.11 6.49
N GLU A 288 -99.10 108.70 5.34
CA GLU A 288 -98.06 108.19 4.41
C GLU A 288 -96.58 108.47 4.83
N GLN A 289 -96.25 108.61 6.12
CA GLN A 289 -94.91 109.06 6.57
C GLN A 289 -94.12 108.13 7.52
N ALA A 290 -94.62 106.91 7.78
CA ALA A 290 -93.87 105.89 8.54
C ALA A 290 -93.15 104.85 7.65
N ILE A 291 -93.55 104.72 6.38
CA ILE A 291 -93.22 103.57 5.52
C ILE A 291 -91.79 103.65 4.96
N GLU A 292 -91.33 104.85 4.59
CA GLU A 292 -90.04 105.05 3.88
C GLU A 292 -88.81 104.70 4.74
N VAL A 293 -88.90 104.83 6.06
CA VAL A 293 -87.83 104.43 7.01
C VAL A 293 -87.81 102.91 7.22
N LEU A 294 -88.98 102.26 7.17
CA LEU A 294 -89.12 100.81 7.32
C LEU A 294 -88.68 100.06 6.06
N THR A 295 -89.04 100.54 4.86
CA THR A 295 -88.59 99.92 3.60
C THR A 295 -87.07 100.03 3.43
N ARG A 296 -86.49 101.18 3.77
CA ARG A 296 -85.03 101.36 3.74
C ARG A 296 -84.28 100.43 4.70
N SER A 297 -84.71 100.34 5.96
CA SER A 297 -84.07 99.44 6.94
C SER A 297 -84.28 97.95 6.60
N SER A 298 -85.42 97.58 6.02
CA SER A 298 -85.66 96.24 5.48
C SER A 298 -84.63 95.88 4.38
N LEU A 299 -84.40 96.79 3.43
CA LEU A 299 -83.44 96.59 2.34
C LEU A 299 -81.98 96.56 2.83
N GLU A 300 -81.62 97.40 3.80
CA GLU A 300 -80.28 97.38 4.42
C GLU A 300 -80.03 96.05 5.17
N VAL A 301 -81.05 95.46 5.81
CA VAL A 301 -80.96 94.14 6.47
C VAL A 301 -80.88 92.98 5.46
N GLU A 302 -81.66 93.03 4.37
CA GLU A 302 -81.63 92.01 3.32
C GLU A 302 -80.31 92.03 2.53
N LEU A 303 -79.78 93.22 2.23
CA LEU A 303 -78.46 93.39 1.62
C LEU A 303 -77.38 92.77 2.52
N ALA A 304 -77.37 93.09 3.81
CA ALA A 304 -76.42 92.52 4.76
C ALA A 304 -76.58 90.99 4.95
N ALA A 305 -77.77 90.43 4.70
CA ALA A 305 -77.98 88.98 4.66
C ALA A 305 -77.39 88.36 3.39
N LYS A 306 -77.58 88.98 2.23
CA LYS A 306 -77.00 88.54 0.96
C LYS A 306 -75.48 88.69 0.91
N GLU A 307 -74.92 89.73 1.52
CA GLU A 307 -73.47 89.88 1.71
C GLU A 307 -72.89 88.76 2.58
N ARG A 308 -73.59 88.33 3.64
CA ARG A 308 -73.21 87.16 4.46
C ARG A 308 -73.32 85.84 3.68
N GLU A 309 -74.35 85.67 2.85
CA GLU A 309 -74.51 84.50 1.98
C GLU A 309 -73.38 84.43 0.93
N ILE A 310 -73.04 85.56 0.31
CA ILE A 310 -71.92 85.68 -0.64
C ILE A 310 -70.59 85.39 0.07
N ALA A 311 -70.36 85.91 1.28
CA ALA A 311 -69.16 85.62 2.06
C ALA A 311 -69.03 84.12 2.38
N GLN A 312 -70.12 83.46 2.79
CA GLN A 312 -70.14 82.02 3.05
C GLN A 312 -69.89 81.20 1.78
N LEU A 313 -70.49 81.59 0.64
CA LEU A 313 -70.24 80.93 -0.65
C LEU A 313 -68.80 81.12 -1.13
N VAL A 314 -68.17 82.26 -0.87
CA VAL A 314 -66.74 82.49 -1.16
C VAL A 314 -65.84 81.64 -0.27
N GLU A 315 -66.13 81.54 1.04
CA GLU A 315 -65.41 80.65 1.95
C GLU A 315 -65.57 79.17 1.53
N ASP A 316 -66.78 78.75 1.18
CA ASP A 316 -67.07 77.38 0.73
C ASP A 316 -66.36 77.06 -0.59
N VAL A 317 -66.31 77.99 -1.54
CA VAL A 317 -65.54 77.84 -2.78
C VAL A 317 -64.04 77.76 -2.49
N GLN A 318 -63.49 78.60 -1.59
CA GLN A 318 -62.09 78.52 -1.19
C GLN A 318 -61.76 77.19 -0.47
N ARG A 319 -62.65 76.72 0.40
CA ARG A 319 -62.55 75.43 1.10
C ARG A 319 -62.55 74.27 0.11
N LEU A 320 -63.47 74.27 -0.86
CA LEU A 320 -63.53 73.25 -1.92
C LEU A 320 -62.32 73.30 -2.85
N GLN A 321 -61.84 74.50 -3.23
CA GLN A 321 -60.60 74.66 -4.00
C GLN A 321 -59.40 74.11 -3.24
N GLY A 322 -59.24 74.45 -1.97
CA GLY A 322 -58.16 73.94 -1.10
C GLY A 322 -58.25 72.43 -0.80
N SER A 323 -59.45 71.84 -0.81
CA SER A 323 -59.64 70.38 -0.78
C SER A 323 -59.26 69.72 -2.10
N LEU A 324 -59.57 70.37 -3.23
CA LEU A 324 -59.29 69.86 -4.57
C LEU A 324 -57.81 69.95 -4.94
N THR A 325 -57.08 70.99 -4.51
CA THR A 325 -55.61 71.05 -4.63
C THR A 325 -54.94 69.96 -3.80
N LYS A 326 -55.30 69.82 -2.51
CA LYS A 326 -54.79 68.73 -1.66
C LYS A 326 -55.06 67.34 -2.24
N LEU A 327 -56.25 67.11 -2.81
CA LEU A 327 -56.56 65.85 -3.48
C LEU A 327 -55.68 65.64 -4.72
N ARG A 328 -55.46 66.68 -5.55
CA ARG A 328 -54.53 66.61 -6.69
C ARG A 328 -53.08 66.36 -6.26
N GLU A 329 -52.60 67.02 -5.20
CA GLU A 329 -51.26 66.83 -4.65
C GLU A 329 -51.05 65.41 -4.11
N ASN A 330 -52.02 64.88 -3.36
CA ASN A 330 -52.03 63.50 -2.89
C ASN A 330 -52.09 62.49 -4.05
N SER A 331 -52.94 62.71 -5.06
CA SER A 331 -52.99 61.85 -6.25
C SER A 331 -51.69 61.90 -7.05
N THR A 332 -51.09 63.08 -7.25
CA THR A 332 -49.85 63.26 -8.02
C THR A 332 -48.66 62.61 -7.31
N SER A 333 -48.55 62.78 -5.99
CA SER A 333 -47.50 62.13 -5.20
C SER A 333 -47.69 60.61 -5.12
N GLN A 334 -48.92 60.10 -5.03
CA GLN A 334 -49.20 58.66 -5.10
C GLN A 334 -48.86 58.07 -6.49
N ILE A 335 -49.20 58.76 -7.58
CA ILE A 335 -48.81 58.37 -8.95
C ILE A 335 -47.29 58.31 -9.07
N SER A 336 -46.59 59.37 -8.65
CA SER A 336 -45.12 59.42 -8.71
C SER A 336 -44.45 58.31 -7.87
N GLN A 337 -44.99 57.98 -6.70
CA GLN A 337 -44.51 56.84 -5.90
C GLN A 337 -44.74 55.49 -6.60
N LEU A 338 -45.89 55.29 -7.27
CA LEU A 338 -46.17 54.08 -8.03
C LEU A 338 -45.30 53.97 -9.28
N GLU A 339 -45.04 55.07 -9.98
CA GLU A 339 -44.09 55.14 -11.11
C GLU A 339 -42.65 54.83 -10.66
N GLN A 340 -42.23 55.36 -9.51
CA GLN A 340 -40.91 55.06 -8.92
C GLN A 340 -40.79 53.57 -8.52
N GLN A 341 -41.84 52.99 -7.94
CA GLN A 341 -41.87 51.56 -7.63
C GLN A 341 -41.88 50.69 -8.90
N LEU A 342 -42.64 51.07 -9.93
CA LEU A 342 -42.73 50.33 -11.20
C LEU A 342 -41.39 50.38 -11.96
N THR A 343 -40.74 51.54 -12.02
CA THR A 343 -39.40 51.68 -12.63
C THR A 343 -38.33 50.91 -11.84
N ALA A 344 -38.35 50.96 -10.49
CA ALA A 344 -37.48 50.14 -9.66
C ALA A 344 -37.68 48.63 -9.90
N LYS A 345 -38.95 48.17 -9.97
CA LYS A 345 -39.28 46.77 -10.27
C LYS A 345 -38.82 46.35 -11.67
N ASN A 346 -39.06 47.16 -12.69
CA ASN A 346 -38.57 46.91 -14.05
C ASN A 346 -37.03 46.83 -14.11
N ASN A 347 -36.32 47.66 -13.35
CA ASN A 347 -34.85 47.58 -13.27
C ASN A 347 -34.38 46.29 -12.58
N THR A 348 -35.04 45.85 -11.51
CA THR A 348 -34.75 44.53 -10.90
C THR A 348 -35.11 43.37 -11.82
N LEU A 349 -36.17 43.48 -12.62
CA LEU A 349 -36.55 42.46 -13.61
C LEU A 349 -35.48 42.32 -14.68
N LYS A 350 -35.04 43.42 -15.30
CA LYS A 350 -33.94 43.43 -16.27
C LYS A 350 -32.65 42.84 -15.72
N GLN A 351 -32.29 43.15 -14.47
CA GLN A 351 -31.11 42.57 -13.82
C GLN A 351 -31.25 41.05 -13.57
N LEU A 352 -32.46 40.54 -13.37
CA LEU A 352 -32.72 39.10 -13.23
C LEU A 352 -32.76 38.40 -14.59
N GLU A 353 -33.36 39.03 -15.61
CA GLU A 353 -33.35 38.56 -17.00
C GLU A 353 -31.93 38.49 -17.56
N GLU A 354 -31.11 39.51 -17.31
CA GLU A 354 -29.70 39.55 -17.70
C GLU A 354 -28.89 38.46 -16.99
N LYS A 355 -29.07 38.29 -15.67
CA LYS A 355 -28.44 37.19 -14.92
C LYS A 355 -28.84 35.82 -15.44
N LEU A 356 -30.13 35.60 -15.69
CA LEU A 356 -30.66 34.34 -16.25
C LEU A 356 -30.06 34.09 -17.65
N LYS A 357 -29.92 35.12 -18.48
CA LYS A 357 -29.28 35.04 -19.79
C LYS A 357 -27.79 34.72 -19.71
N THR A 358 -27.07 35.27 -18.72
CA THR A 358 -25.66 34.89 -18.42
C THR A 358 -25.51 33.52 -17.74
N GLN A 359 -26.61 32.79 -17.55
CA GLN A 359 -26.65 31.43 -16.99
C GLN A 359 -27.40 30.46 -17.92
N ALA A 360 -27.67 30.84 -19.17
CA ALA A 360 -28.41 30.01 -20.13
C ALA A 360 -27.65 28.74 -20.53
N ASP A 361 -26.32 28.77 -20.41
CA ASP A 361 -25.36 27.69 -20.60
C ASP A 361 -25.21 26.77 -19.37
N TYR A 362 -25.80 27.11 -18.21
CA TYR A 362 -25.59 26.39 -16.95
C TYR A 362 -25.91 24.88 -17.04
N GLU A 363 -27.01 24.50 -17.72
CA GLU A 363 -27.36 23.09 -17.93
C GLU A 363 -26.53 22.40 -19.04
N GLU A 364 -25.76 23.14 -19.83
CA GLU A 364 -24.78 22.60 -20.78
C GLU A 364 -23.45 22.37 -20.07
N VAL A 365 -22.90 23.40 -19.41
CA VAL A 365 -21.71 23.31 -18.53
C VAL A 365 -21.88 22.23 -17.48
N LYS A 366 -23.07 22.08 -16.88
CA LYS A 366 -23.38 21.01 -15.91
C LYS A 366 -23.42 19.62 -16.53
N LYS A 367 -23.79 19.47 -17.81
CA LYS A 367 -23.69 18.20 -18.53
C LYS A 367 -22.24 17.89 -18.88
N GLU A 368 -21.50 18.85 -19.43
CA GLU A 368 -20.07 18.72 -19.70
C GLU A 368 -19.29 18.34 -18.45
N LEU A 369 -19.55 19.01 -17.32
CA LEU A 369 -18.94 18.73 -16.02
C LEU A 369 -19.28 17.31 -15.53
N ASN A 370 -20.51 16.83 -15.77
CA ASN A 370 -20.91 15.48 -15.38
C ASN A 370 -20.35 14.41 -16.33
N ILE A 371 -20.18 14.73 -17.62
CA ILE A 371 -19.49 13.90 -18.62
C ILE A 371 -18.00 13.77 -18.24
N LEU A 372 -17.32 14.88 -17.99
CA LEU A 372 -15.94 14.92 -17.47
C LEU A 372 -15.82 14.12 -16.17
N LYS A 373 -16.72 14.35 -15.20
CA LYS A 373 -16.79 13.57 -13.95
C LYS A 373 -16.90 12.06 -14.23
N SER A 374 -17.74 11.66 -15.18
CA SER A 374 -17.92 10.26 -15.55
C SER A 374 -16.78 9.66 -16.37
N MET A 375 -16.00 10.47 -17.10
CA MET A 375 -14.94 10.02 -18.00
C MET A 375 -13.57 9.96 -17.29
N GLU A 376 -13.25 10.95 -16.46
CA GLU A 376 -11.95 11.10 -15.79
C GLU A 376 -11.92 10.39 -14.41
N PHE A 377 -13.10 10.19 -13.80
CA PHE A 377 -13.27 9.55 -12.50
C PHE A 377 -14.21 8.33 -12.57
N ALA A 378 -14.33 7.69 -13.74
CA ALA A 378 -14.91 6.35 -13.84
C ALA A 378 -14.15 5.39 -12.88
N PRO A 379 -14.85 4.59 -12.07
CA PRO A 379 -14.19 3.59 -11.26
C PRO A 379 -13.67 2.47 -12.17
N SER A 380 -12.34 2.35 -12.26
CA SER A 380 -11.71 1.15 -12.84
C SER A 380 -12.15 -0.07 -12.01
N GLU A 381 -12.66 -1.09 -12.70
CA GLU A 381 -13.59 -2.13 -12.20
C GLU A 381 -13.53 -2.45 -10.69
N GLY A 382 -14.51 -1.97 -9.91
CA GLY A 382 -14.68 -2.43 -8.53
C GLY A 382 -15.64 -1.65 -7.63
N SER A 383 -15.59 -0.30 -7.59
CA SER A 383 -16.39 0.49 -6.65
C SER A 383 -17.78 0.85 -7.19
N GLY A 384 -18.82 0.34 -6.53
CA GLY A 384 -20.21 0.53 -6.94
C GLY A 384 -20.84 1.86 -6.51
N ALA A 385 -21.36 2.60 -7.48
CA ALA A 385 -22.44 3.63 -7.39
C ALA A 385 -22.30 4.85 -6.45
N GLN A 386 -21.50 4.84 -5.38
CA GLN A 386 -21.49 5.94 -4.38
C GLN A 386 -20.55 7.12 -4.71
N ASP A 387 -19.55 6.94 -5.57
CA ASP A 387 -18.63 8.02 -5.96
C ASP A 387 -19.32 9.14 -6.77
N ALA A 388 -20.45 8.85 -7.44
CA ALA A 388 -21.25 9.84 -8.14
C ALA A 388 -21.73 10.99 -7.23
N SER A 389 -21.92 10.72 -5.94
CA SER A 389 -22.32 11.70 -4.91
C SER A 389 -21.18 12.54 -4.32
N LYS A 390 -19.90 12.20 -4.54
CA LYS A 390 -18.77 13.00 -4.02
C LYS A 390 -18.71 14.37 -4.71
N PRO A 391 -18.34 15.47 -4.01
CA PRO A 391 -18.01 16.74 -4.64
C PRO A 391 -16.84 16.57 -5.63
N LEU A 392 -16.85 17.34 -6.72
CA LEU A 392 -15.78 17.29 -7.74
C LEU A 392 -14.42 17.60 -7.13
N GLU A 393 -14.35 18.54 -6.19
CA GLU A 393 -13.14 18.95 -5.48
C GLU A 393 -12.51 17.80 -4.67
N VAL A 394 -13.33 16.91 -4.08
CA VAL A 394 -12.87 15.71 -3.37
C VAL A 394 -12.30 14.68 -4.35
N LEU A 395 -12.97 14.48 -5.49
CA LEU A 395 -12.49 13.58 -6.54
C LEU A 395 -11.19 14.09 -7.19
N LEU A 396 -11.10 15.39 -7.45
CA LEU A 396 -9.89 16.06 -7.93
C LEU A 396 -8.73 15.90 -6.95
N LEU A 397 -8.96 16.08 -5.64
CA LEU A 397 -7.94 15.86 -4.61
C LEU A 397 -7.52 14.38 -4.53
N GLU A 398 -8.46 13.45 -4.62
CA GLU A 398 -8.20 12.00 -4.60
C GLU A 398 -7.39 11.56 -5.83
N LYS A 399 -7.76 12.03 -7.02
CA LYS A 399 -7.04 11.81 -8.28
C LYS A 399 -5.68 12.52 -8.29
N ASN A 400 -5.57 13.75 -7.78
CA ASN A 400 -4.30 14.46 -7.68
C ASN A 400 -3.34 13.75 -6.73
N ARG A 401 -3.81 13.28 -5.57
CA ARG A 401 -3.01 12.44 -4.65
C ARG A 401 -2.57 11.13 -5.32
N SER A 402 -3.44 10.50 -6.12
CA SER A 402 -3.09 9.31 -6.89
C SER A 402 -2.02 9.60 -7.94
N LEU A 403 -2.16 10.69 -8.72
CA LEU A 403 -1.19 11.12 -9.72
C LEU A 403 0.14 11.59 -9.10
N GLN A 404 0.12 12.15 -7.89
CA GLN A 404 1.33 12.45 -7.10
C GLN A 404 2.04 11.16 -6.66
N SER A 405 1.29 10.16 -6.18
CA SER A 405 1.85 8.84 -5.83
C SER A 405 2.44 8.15 -7.05
N GLU A 406 1.72 8.16 -8.17
CA GLU A 406 2.18 7.63 -9.46
C GLU A 406 3.43 8.38 -9.97
N ASN A 407 3.47 9.72 -9.86
CA ASN A 407 4.67 10.50 -10.16
C ASN A 407 5.85 10.14 -9.25
N ALA A 408 5.61 9.88 -7.96
CA ALA A 408 6.66 9.47 -7.04
C ALA A 408 7.22 8.09 -7.44
N THR A 409 6.35 7.11 -7.71
CA THR A 409 6.75 5.79 -8.23
C THR A 409 7.50 5.90 -9.55
N LEU A 410 6.98 6.65 -10.53
CA LEU A 410 7.63 6.86 -11.83
C LEU A 410 8.99 7.55 -11.70
N ARG A 411 9.14 8.53 -10.79
CA ARG A 411 10.43 9.17 -10.50
C ARG A 411 11.44 8.18 -9.91
N ILE A 412 11.00 7.30 -8.99
CA ILE A 412 11.85 6.25 -8.44
C ILE A 412 12.27 5.29 -9.56
N THR A 413 11.34 4.74 -10.34
CA THR A 413 11.68 3.81 -11.44
C THR A 413 12.56 4.46 -12.50
N ASN A 414 12.39 5.76 -12.79
CA ASN A 414 13.25 6.48 -13.73
C ASN A 414 14.65 6.75 -13.15
N SER A 415 14.76 6.96 -11.84
CA SER A 415 16.04 7.01 -11.13
C SER A 415 16.76 5.66 -11.19
N ASP A 416 16.05 4.57 -10.91
CA ASP A 416 16.59 3.20 -10.93
C ASP A 416 17.01 2.78 -12.36
N LEU A 417 16.20 3.11 -13.37
CA LEU A 417 16.55 2.89 -14.77
C LEU A 417 17.75 3.76 -15.19
N SER A 418 17.84 5.01 -14.75
CA SER A 418 19.00 5.87 -15.03
C SER A 418 20.27 5.33 -14.37
N ALA A 419 20.18 4.83 -13.15
CA ALA A 419 21.29 4.18 -12.45
C ALA A 419 21.76 2.92 -13.18
N ARG A 420 20.83 2.04 -13.59
CA ARG A 420 21.15 0.85 -14.41
C ARG A 420 21.76 1.23 -15.76
N CYS A 421 21.25 2.26 -16.44
CA CYS A 421 21.85 2.73 -17.68
C CYS A 421 23.28 3.26 -17.48
N ALA A 422 23.56 3.95 -16.36
CA ALA A 422 24.92 4.38 -16.01
C ALA A 422 25.84 3.17 -15.69
N GLU A 423 25.34 2.17 -14.97
CA GLU A 423 26.07 0.93 -14.67
C GLU A 423 26.39 0.12 -15.94
N LEU A 424 25.42 -0.09 -16.84
CA LEU A 424 25.66 -0.71 -18.15
C LEU A 424 26.63 0.12 -19.01
N GLN A 425 26.59 1.45 -18.94
CA GLN A 425 27.54 2.31 -19.65
C GLN A 425 28.96 2.16 -19.10
N ILE A 426 29.14 1.98 -17.79
CA ILE A 426 30.44 1.68 -17.17
C ILE A 426 30.94 0.31 -17.65
N GLN A 427 30.13 -0.74 -17.52
CA GLN A 427 30.47 -2.10 -17.96
C GLN A 427 30.80 -2.16 -19.46
N PHE A 428 30.06 -1.43 -20.31
CA PHE A 428 30.35 -1.32 -21.74
C PHE A 428 31.70 -0.61 -21.99
N THR A 429 32.00 0.45 -21.24
CA THR A 429 33.27 1.19 -21.38
C THR A 429 34.47 0.35 -20.94
N GLU A 430 34.32 -0.41 -19.86
CA GLU A 430 35.31 -1.39 -19.38
C GLU A 430 35.52 -2.51 -20.40
N ALA A 431 34.44 -3.10 -20.92
CA ALA A 431 34.51 -4.11 -21.98
C ALA A 431 35.23 -3.58 -23.24
N VAL A 432 34.93 -2.34 -23.67
CA VAL A 432 35.63 -1.68 -24.78
C VAL A 432 37.12 -1.48 -24.48
N SER A 433 37.50 -1.12 -23.25
CA SER A 433 38.91 -1.03 -22.84
C SER A 433 39.60 -2.39 -22.96
N THR A 434 39.04 -3.45 -22.35
CA THR A 434 39.66 -4.79 -22.42
C THR A 434 39.79 -5.32 -23.85
N VAL A 435 38.90 -4.94 -24.76
CA VAL A 435 38.99 -5.27 -26.19
C VAL A 435 40.07 -4.43 -26.91
N ALA A 436 40.35 -3.21 -26.46
CA ALA A 436 41.50 -2.43 -26.95
C ALA A 436 42.82 -3.05 -26.45
N ASP A 437 42.93 -3.34 -25.15
CA ASP A 437 44.11 -3.98 -24.54
C ASP A 437 44.42 -5.33 -25.18
N GLN A 438 43.38 -6.14 -25.46
CA GLN A 438 43.52 -7.41 -26.18
C GLN A 438 43.99 -7.23 -27.61
N LYS A 439 43.54 -6.19 -28.33
CA LYS A 439 44.00 -5.90 -29.70
C LYS A 439 45.46 -5.44 -29.71
N GLU A 440 45.89 -4.63 -28.75
CA GLU A 440 47.29 -4.22 -28.62
C GLU A 440 48.18 -5.43 -28.33
N LEU A 441 47.77 -6.29 -27.37
CA LEU A 441 48.47 -7.54 -27.07
C LEU A 441 48.53 -8.50 -28.27
N ILE A 442 47.44 -8.67 -29.02
CA ILE A 442 47.43 -9.46 -30.26
C ILE A 442 48.38 -8.85 -31.29
N THR A 443 48.37 -7.53 -31.48
CA THR A 443 49.28 -6.84 -32.42
C THR A 443 50.75 -7.04 -32.03
N SER A 444 51.08 -7.02 -30.73
CA SER A 444 52.43 -7.36 -30.24
C SER A 444 52.77 -8.82 -30.54
N LEU A 445 51.88 -9.76 -30.21
CA LEU A 445 52.11 -11.19 -30.46
C LEU A 445 52.22 -11.51 -31.96
N GLU A 446 51.48 -10.83 -32.83
CA GLU A 446 51.62 -10.94 -34.28
C GLU A 446 52.95 -10.34 -34.77
N HIS A 447 53.45 -9.27 -34.16
CA HIS A 447 54.77 -8.71 -34.45
C HIS A 447 55.91 -9.65 -33.98
N ASP A 448 55.78 -10.22 -32.79
CA ASP A 448 56.73 -11.19 -32.22
C ASP A 448 56.74 -12.49 -33.05
N LEU A 449 55.57 -13.01 -33.42
CA LEU A 449 55.44 -14.17 -34.30
C LEU A 449 55.95 -13.88 -35.72
N SER A 450 55.72 -12.69 -36.27
CA SER A 450 56.29 -12.27 -37.56
C SER A 450 57.82 -12.20 -37.49
N THR A 451 58.36 -11.71 -36.39
CA THR A 451 59.81 -11.71 -36.12
C THR A 451 60.35 -13.15 -36.07
N ILE A 452 59.74 -14.03 -35.27
CA ILE A 452 60.09 -15.46 -35.18
C ILE A 452 59.94 -16.17 -36.53
N GLN A 453 58.91 -15.87 -37.31
CA GLN A 453 58.69 -16.46 -38.64
C GLN A 453 59.69 -15.94 -39.68
N SER A 454 60.13 -14.69 -39.58
CA SER A 454 61.23 -14.17 -40.40
C SER A 454 62.54 -14.91 -40.10
N MET A 455 62.84 -15.19 -38.82
CA MET A 455 63.98 -16.03 -38.43
C MET A 455 63.80 -17.49 -38.89
N SER A 456 62.59 -18.05 -38.78
CA SER A 456 62.26 -19.40 -39.22
C SER A 456 62.16 -19.57 -40.75
N SER A 457 62.25 -18.48 -41.52
CA SER A 457 62.38 -18.55 -42.98
C SER A 457 63.74 -19.05 -43.44
N VAL A 458 64.73 -19.10 -42.53
CA VAL A 458 66.05 -19.69 -42.76
C VAL A 458 65.95 -21.23 -42.75
N HIS A 459 65.55 -21.76 -43.91
CA HIS A 459 65.81 -23.11 -44.40
C HIS A 459 65.34 -24.30 -43.54
N ARG A 460 64.15 -24.83 -43.87
CA ARG A 460 63.71 -26.17 -43.50
C ARG A 460 63.83 -27.11 -44.71
N PRO A 461 64.89 -27.93 -44.82
CA PRO A 461 64.88 -29.09 -45.71
C PRO A 461 64.04 -30.23 -45.12
N ASP A 462 63.45 -31.06 -45.98
CA ASP A 462 62.67 -32.24 -45.56
C ASP A 462 63.57 -33.45 -45.26
N ALA A 463 62.94 -34.50 -44.72
CA ALA A 463 63.63 -35.62 -44.09
C ALA A 463 64.30 -36.57 -45.09
N GLU A 464 65.62 -36.76 -44.95
CA GLU A 464 66.26 -38.07 -45.14
C GLU A 464 67.53 -38.20 -44.29
N GLY A 465 67.91 -39.43 -43.93
CA GLY A 465 68.93 -39.69 -42.92
C GLY A 465 70.34 -39.84 -43.48
N ALA A 466 71.16 -38.79 -43.38
CA ALA A 466 72.61 -38.86 -43.59
C ALA A 466 73.35 -38.06 -42.50
N ALA A 467 74.48 -38.60 -42.02
CA ALA A 467 75.32 -37.93 -41.04
C ALA A 467 76.49 -37.21 -41.71
N VAL A 468 76.81 -35.98 -41.27
CA VAL A 468 78.16 -35.50 -40.85
C VAL A 468 78.19 -33.95 -40.74
N HIS A 469 78.91 -33.46 -39.72
CA HIS A 469 79.36 -32.07 -39.48
C HIS A 469 78.45 -30.88 -39.83
N SER A 470 77.80 -30.33 -38.80
CA SER A 470 77.98 -28.93 -38.38
C SER A 470 77.53 -28.78 -36.92
N LEU A 471 78.46 -28.50 -35.99
CA LEU A 471 78.21 -28.40 -34.54
C LEU A 471 78.55 -26.98 -34.02
N GLU A 472 78.09 -25.96 -34.73
CA GLU A 472 78.05 -24.58 -34.27
C GLU A 472 76.64 -24.02 -34.46
N MET A 473 76.29 -22.98 -33.69
CA MET A 473 74.97 -22.32 -33.71
C MET A 473 73.77 -23.18 -33.24
N ILE A 474 73.93 -23.98 -32.18
CA ILE A 474 72.81 -24.32 -31.27
C ILE A 474 72.93 -23.45 -30.01
N PRO A 475 72.03 -22.49 -29.76
CA PRO A 475 72.02 -21.71 -28.52
C PRO A 475 71.88 -22.60 -27.28
N ASP A 476 72.76 -22.40 -26.30
CA ASP A 476 72.93 -23.32 -25.17
C ASP A 476 71.71 -23.58 -24.27
N PRO A 477 70.73 -22.66 -24.08
CA PRO A 477 69.54 -22.94 -23.26
C PRO A 477 68.76 -24.20 -23.69
N ILE A 478 68.80 -24.55 -24.97
CA ILE A 478 68.09 -25.73 -25.50
C ILE A 478 68.78 -27.04 -25.10
N LYS A 479 70.11 -27.05 -24.99
CA LYS A 479 70.88 -28.23 -24.56
C LYS A 479 70.58 -28.58 -23.09
N GLU A 480 70.50 -27.57 -22.22
CA GLU A 480 70.27 -27.80 -20.79
C GLU A 480 68.83 -28.24 -20.50
N ALA A 481 67.84 -27.70 -21.22
CA ALA A 481 66.44 -28.10 -21.08
C ALA A 481 66.22 -29.59 -21.38
N THR A 482 66.84 -30.12 -22.44
CA THR A 482 66.73 -31.54 -22.82
C THR A 482 67.42 -32.48 -21.82
N ALA A 483 68.51 -32.04 -21.19
CA ALA A 483 69.29 -32.86 -20.26
C ALA A 483 68.56 -33.23 -18.95
N ARG A 484 67.49 -32.52 -18.59
CA ARG A 484 66.77 -32.74 -17.31
C ARG A 484 65.71 -33.85 -17.34
N PHE A 485 65.44 -34.47 -18.49
CA PHE A 485 64.41 -35.53 -18.62
C PHE A 485 64.94 -36.97 -18.41
N TYR A 486 66.26 -37.17 -18.46
CA TYR A 486 66.92 -38.46 -18.18
C TYR A 486 67.96 -38.29 -17.07
N GLY A 487 67.62 -38.72 -15.85
CA GLY A 487 68.47 -38.51 -14.67
C GLY A 487 69.77 -39.33 -14.70
N TYR A 488 70.91 -38.63 -14.63
CA TYR A 488 72.22 -39.18 -14.32
C TYR A 488 72.85 -38.38 -13.15
N PRO A 489 73.70 -39.00 -12.30
CA PRO A 489 74.23 -38.36 -11.09
C PRO A 489 75.27 -37.26 -11.40
N PRO A 490 75.44 -36.28 -10.48
CA PRO A 490 76.19 -35.05 -10.77
C PRO A 490 77.71 -35.19 -10.63
N SER A 491 78.44 -34.47 -11.49
CA SER A 491 79.86 -34.18 -11.33
C SER A 491 80.17 -32.77 -11.86
N SER A 492 81.02 -32.03 -11.13
CA SER A 492 81.43 -30.64 -11.40
C SER A 492 80.41 -29.54 -11.04
N PRO A 493 80.87 -28.30 -10.73
CA PRO A 493 80.12 -27.37 -9.87
C PRO A 493 79.18 -26.41 -10.61
N SER A 494 78.31 -25.78 -9.83
CA SER A 494 77.27 -24.84 -10.24
C SER A 494 77.78 -23.60 -10.98
N THR A 495 77.24 -23.38 -12.18
CA THR A 495 76.99 -22.03 -12.72
C THR A 495 75.61 -21.58 -12.22
N PRO A 496 75.42 -20.35 -11.70
CA PRO A 496 74.10 -19.86 -11.33
C PRO A 496 73.23 -19.62 -12.57
N LEU A 497 71.96 -20.04 -12.54
CA LEU A 497 70.99 -19.64 -13.56
C LEU A 497 70.64 -18.16 -13.40
N PRO A 498 70.37 -17.41 -14.49
CA PRO A 498 69.88 -16.03 -14.39
C PRO A 498 68.49 -15.99 -13.74
N GLU A 499 68.39 -15.35 -12.58
CA GLU A 499 67.18 -15.33 -11.72
C GLU A 499 65.91 -14.94 -12.51
N GLY A 500 66.01 -13.89 -13.34
CA GLY A 500 64.90 -13.34 -14.11
C GLY A 500 64.19 -14.31 -15.07
N GLN A 501 64.84 -15.39 -15.53
CA GLN A 501 64.17 -16.37 -16.40
C GLN A 501 63.31 -17.37 -15.58
N MET A 502 63.71 -17.64 -14.33
CA MET A 502 62.92 -18.44 -13.40
C MET A 502 61.79 -17.62 -12.79
N ASP A 503 62.04 -16.33 -12.49
CA ASP A 503 61.01 -15.38 -12.08
C ASP A 503 59.96 -15.14 -13.16
N SER A 504 60.35 -15.11 -14.45
CA SER A 504 59.41 -15.00 -15.57
C SER A 504 58.40 -16.16 -15.61
N LEU A 505 58.88 -17.41 -15.47
CA LEU A 505 58.00 -18.58 -15.40
C LEU A 505 57.13 -18.59 -14.13
N LEU A 506 57.68 -18.17 -12.98
CA LEU A 506 56.91 -18.02 -11.74
C LEU A 506 55.85 -16.90 -11.83
N SER A 507 56.12 -15.82 -12.58
CA SER A 507 55.19 -14.73 -12.87
C SER A 507 54.05 -15.17 -13.80
N ILE A 508 54.34 -15.97 -14.82
CA ILE A 508 53.32 -16.57 -15.70
C ILE A 508 52.43 -17.53 -14.90
N ILE A 509 53.01 -18.38 -14.05
CA ILE A 509 52.24 -19.33 -13.23
C ILE A 509 51.44 -18.61 -12.13
N SER A 510 51.98 -17.56 -11.51
CA SER A 510 51.25 -16.79 -10.48
C SER A 510 50.10 -15.98 -11.08
N SER A 511 50.31 -15.32 -12.22
CA SER A 511 49.25 -14.58 -12.92
C SER A 511 48.15 -15.48 -13.48
N GLN A 512 48.49 -16.68 -13.99
CA GLN A 512 47.48 -17.69 -14.32
C GLN A 512 46.70 -18.14 -13.08
N ARG A 513 47.38 -18.45 -11.98
CA ARG A 513 46.74 -18.86 -10.72
C ARG A 513 45.81 -17.79 -10.17
N GLU A 514 46.20 -16.51 -10.24
CA GLU A 514 45.35 -15.42 -9.76
C GLU A 514 44.16 -15.18 -10.70
N ARG A 515 44.32 -15.27 -12.03
CA ARG A 515 43.18 -15.25 -12.98
C ARG A 515 42.16 -16.36 -12.69
N PHE A 516 42.62 -17.59 -12.39
CA PHE A 516 41.72 -18.67 -11.96
C PHE A 516 41.06 -18.39 -10.60
N ARG A 517 41.76 -17.71 -9.68
CA ARG A 517 41.21 -17.30 -8.39
C ARG A 517 40.11 -16.26 -8.54
N THR A 518 40.35 -15.19 -9.29
CA THR A 518 39.35 -14.14 -9.57
C THR A 518 38.12 -14.74 -10.23
N ARG A 519 38.29 -15.57 -11.26
CA ARG A 519 37.18 -16.25 -11.93
C ARG A 519 36.38 -17.18 -10.99
N ASN A 520 37.05 -17.83 -10.03
CA ASN A 520 36.34 -18.64 -9.03
C ASN A 520 35.58 -17.77 -8.02
N GLN A 521 36.11 -16.60 -7.65
CA GLN A 521 35.43 -15.63 -6.79
C GLN A 521 34.22 -15.00 -7.49
N GLU A 522 34.32 -14.68 -8.78
CA GLU A 522 33.21 -14.22 -9.64
C GLU A 522 32.10 -15.28 -9.68
N LEU A 523 32.43 -16.53 -10.00
CA LEU A 523 31.48 -17.65 -10.04
C LEU A 523 30.87 -17.95 -8.67
N GLU A 524 31.63 -17.81 -7.58
CA GLU A 524 31.07 -17.90 -6.22
C GLU A 524 30.10 -16.74 -5.92
N ALA A 525 30.40 -15.51 -6.36
CA ALA A 525 29.53 -14.35 -6.16
C ALA A 525 28.23 -14.47 -6.97
N GLU A 526 28.32 -14.87 -8.24
CA GLU A 526 27.16 -15.15 -9.11
C GLU A 526 26.28 -16.26 -8.52
N ASN A 527 26.89 -17.34 -8.02
CA ASN A 527 26.16 -18.45 -7.39
C ASN A 527 25.47 -18.01 -6.09
N ARG A 528 26.13 -17.21 -5.23
CA ARG A 528 25.51 -16.61 -4.03
C ARG A 528 24.35 -15.68 -4.40
N MET A 529 24.50 -14.86 -5.44
CA MET A 529 23.44 -13.96 -5.93
C MET A 529 22.24 -14.75 -6.46
N MET A 530 22.48 -15.80 -7.26
CA MET A 530 21.41 -16.67 -7.76
C MET A 530 20.72 -17.47 -6.64
N GLN A 531 21.44 -17.91 -5.61
CA GLN A 531 20.84 -18.49 -4.40
C GLN A 531 19.95 -17.48 -3.65
N HIS A 532 20.39 -16.23 -3.51
CA HIS A 532 19.60 -15.17 -2.88
C HIS A 532 18.32 -14.87 -3.69
N THR A 533 18.41 -14.76 -5.02
CA THR A 533 17.25 -14.59 -5.91
C THR A 533 16.28 -15.78 -5.80
N MET A 534 16.79 -17.01 -5.72
CA MET A 534 15.95 -18.20 -5.52
C MET A 534 15.22 -18.17 -4.17
N GLN A 535 15.90 -17.75 -3.10
CA GLN A 535 15.28 -17.58 -1.77
C GLN A 535 14.22 -16.46 -1.77
N ALA A 536 14.47 -15.35 -2.44
CA ALA A 536 13.51 -14.25 -2.58
C ALA A 536 12.25 -14.69 -3.33
N LEU A 537 12.39 -15.33 -4.50
CA LEU A 537 11.27 -15.88 -5.27
C LEU A 537 10.52 -16.98 -4.52
N GLN A 538 11.20 -17.78 -3.70
CA GLN A 538 10.54 -18.79 -2.88
C GLN A 538 9.75 -18.17 -1.72
N SER A 539 10.27 -17.10 -1.09
CA SER A 539 9.55 -16.28 -0.11
C SER A 539 8.31 -15.62 -0.72
N GLU A 540 8.44 -15.05 -1.93
CA GLU A 540 7.32 -14.47 -2.68
C GLU A 540 6.25 -15.52 -3.01
N LEU A 541 6.64 -16.71 -3.48
CA LEU A 541 5.72 -17.83 -3.70
C LEU A 541 4.99 -18.28 -2.42
N ASP A 542 5.68 -18.35 -1.28
CA ASP A 542 5.06 -18.75 -0.01
C ASP A 542 4.17 -17.64 0.60
N ASN A 543 4.49 -16.37 0.37
CA ASN A 543 3.61 -15.24 0.69
C ASN A 543 2.35 -15.26 -0.19
N MET A 544 2.49 -15.42 -1.52
CA MET A 544 1.37 -15.54 -2.45
C MET A 544 0.49 -16.75 -2.12
N ARG A 545 1.07 -17.89 -1.70
CA ARG A 545 0.31 -19.04 -1.18
C ARG A 545 -0.44 -18.68 0.10
N ALA A 546 0.21 -18.00 1.05
CA ALA A 546 -0.43 -17.60 2.31
C ALA A 546 -1.60 -16.64 2.09
N ASP A 547 -1.47 -15.69 1.15
CA ASP A 547 -2.53 -14.72 0.83
C ASP A 547 -3.64 -15.33 -0.03
N ASN A 548 -3.33 -16.24 -0.96
CA ASN A 548 -4.36 -17.04 -1.65
C ASN A 548 -5.16 -17.93 -0.68
N ILE A 549 -4.50 -18.50 0.35
CA ILE A 549 -5.21 -19.22 1.43
C ILE A 549 -6.12 -18.24 2.19
N LYS A 550 -5.62 -17.10 2.69
CA LYS A 550 -6.42 -16.06 3.39
C LYS A 550 -7.64 -15.62 2.56
N LEU A 551 -7.44 -15.41 1.26
CA LEU A 551 -8.49 -15.03 0.32
C LEU A 551 -9.54 -16.14 0.19
N TYR A 552 -9.12 -17.40 0.12
CA TYR A 552 -10.03 -18.55 0.15
C TYR A 552 -10.80 -18.66 1.47
N GLU A 553 -10.18 -18.40 2.64
CA GLU A 553 -10.92 -18.38 3.93
C GLU A 553 -12.02 -17.31 3.90
N LYS A 554 -11.71 -16.13 3.37
CA LYS A 554 -12.65 -15.01 3.21
C LYS A 554 -13.77 -15.32 2.20
N ILE A 555 -13.45 -16.01 1.10
CA ILE A 555 -14.45 -16.48 0.11
C ILE A 555 -15.36 -17.53 0.75
N LYS A 556 -14.82 -18.53 1.46
CA LYS A 556 -15.60 -19.58 2.16
C LYS A 556 -16.49 -18.99 3.26
N PHE A 557 -16.00 -17.98 3.98
CA PHE A 557 -16.80 -17.21 4.95
C PHE A 557 -17.98 -16.47 4.28
N LEU A 558 -17.75 -15.84 3.12
CA LEU A 558 -18.83 -15.16 2.37
C LEU A 558 -19.81 -16.14 1.70
N GLN A 559 -19.32 -17.29 1.21
CA GLN A 559 -20.14 -18.40 0.71
C GLN A 559 -21.00 -19.05 1.81
N SER A 560 -20.65 -18.89 3.10
CA SER A 560 -21.44 -19.46 4.21
C SER A 560 -22.81 -18.77 4.41
N TYR A 561 -23.03 -17.61 3.79
CA TYR A 561 -24.38 -17.01 3.68
C TYR A 561 -25.21 -17.75 2.60
N PRO A 562 -26.39 -18.30 2.93
CA PRO A 562 -27.16 -19.13 2.01
C PRO A 562 -27.78 -18.29 0.88
N GLY A 563 -27.12 -18.25 -0.28
CA GLY A 563 -27.61 -17.43 -1.42
C GLY A 563 -27.11 -17.79 -2.82
N ARG A 564 -25.98 -18.48 -3.00
CA ARG A 564 -25.48 -18.85 -4.35
C ARG A 564 -24.72 -20.17 -4.35
N GLY A 565 -25.23 -21.16 -5.09
CA GLY A 565 -24.42 -22.26 -5.58
C GLY A 565 -23.61 -21.81 -6.81
N SER A 566 -22.34 -22.19 -6.86
CA SER A 566 -21.46 -22.03 -8.03
C SER A 566 -20.73 -23.35 -8.26
N SER A 567 -20.31 -23.62 -9.49
CA SER A 567 -19.48 -24.79 -9.82
C SER A 567 -18.10 -24.66 -9.17
N SER A 568 -17.67 -25.68 -8.43
CA SER A 568 -16.33 -25.69 -7.83
C SER A 568 -15.25 -25.94 -8.89
N ASP A 569 -14.15 -25.22 -8.78
CA ASP A 569 -13.02 -25.25 -9.71
C ASP A 569 -11.81 -26.01 -9.12
N ASP A 570 -10.91 -26.52 -9.97
CA ASP A 570 -9.71 -27.25 -9.51
C ASP A 570 -8.77 -26.34 -8.68
N THR A 571 -8.76 -25.03 -8.92
CA THR A 571 -8.03 -24.08 -8.08
C THR A 571 -8.64 -23.97 -6.68
N GLU A 572 -9.98 -23.92 -6.60
CA GLU A 572 -10.74 -23.86 -5.34
C GLU A 572 -10.51 -25.13 -4.50
N LEU A 573 -10.52 -26.31 -5.13
CA LEU A 573 -10.27 -27.60 -4.47
C LEU A 573 -8.85 -27.70 -3.88
N ARG A 574 -7.84 -27.15 -4.56
CA ARG A 574 -6.44 -27.13 -4.07
C ARG A 574 -6.29 -26.27 -2.81
N TYR A 575 -6.83 -25.05 -2.82
CA TYR A 575 -6.77 -24.16 -1.66
C TYR A 575 -7.71 -24.61 -0.53
N SER A 576 -8.86 -25.23 -0.85
CA SER A 576 -9.71 -25.93 0.12
C SER A 576 -8.94 -27.00 0.88
N THR A 577 -8.18 -27.85 0.17
CA THR A 577 -7.38 -28.92 0.78
C THR A 577 -6.31 -28.35 1.72
N GLN A 578 -5.61 -27.29 1.31
CA GLN A 578 -4.57 -26.64 2.14
C GLN A 578 -5.15 -25.89 3.35
N TYR A 579 -6.36 -25.34 3.23
CA TYR A 579 -7.08 -24.69 4.31
C TYR A 579 -7.56 -25.70 5.37
N GLU A 580 -8.19 -26.80 4.94
CA GLU A 580 -8.67 -27.85 5.85
C GLU A 580 -7.51 -28.61 6.52
N GLU A 581 -6.39 -28.77 5.83
CA GLU A 581 -5.13 -29.29 6.38
C GLU A 581 -4.49 -28.38 7.46
N ARG A 582 -4.77 -27.06 7.43
CA ARG A 582 -4.40 -26.12 8.51
C ARG A 582 -5.40 -26.11 9.66
N LEU A 583 -6.69 -26.38 9.38
CA LEU A 583 -7.78 -26.28 10.34
C LEU A 583 -8.03 -27.55 11.17
N ASP A 584 -7.60 -28.73 10.72
CA ASP A 584 -7.64 -29.93 11.54
C ASP A 584 -6.39 -30.04 12.45
N PRO A 585 -6.49 -29.74 13.77
CA PRO A 585 -5.36 -29.91 14.68
C PRO A 585 -4.94 -31.38 14.82
N PHE A 586 -5.84 -32.35 14.61
CA PHE A 586 -5.52 -33.77 14.70
C PHE A 586 -4.66 -34.24 13.52
N SER A 587 -4.84 -33.72 12.30
CA SER A 587 -3.93 -33.99 11.18
C SER A 587 -2.51 -33.51 11.48
N SER A 588 -2.36 -32.28 12.01
CA SER A 588 -1.06 -31.69 12.33
C SER A 588 -0.39 -32.39 13.52
N PHE A 589 -1.18 -32.79 14.52
CA PHE A 589 -0.73 -33.59 15.66
C PHE A 589 -0.29 -34.99 15.21
N SER A 590 -1.11 -35.69 14.41
CA SER A 590 -0.81 -37.00 13.83
C SER A 590 0.48 -37.00 13.01
N ARG A 591 0.73 -35.94 12.22
CA ARG A 591 2.01 -35.76 11.50
C ARG A 591 3.18 -35.55 12.46
N LYS A 592 3.07 -34.64 13.43
CA LYS A 592 4.11 -34.40 14.45
C LYS A 592 4.40 -35.65 15.29
N GLU A 593 3.38 -36.43 15.64
CA GLU A 593 3.51 -37.67 16.41
C GLU A 593 4.16 -38.78 15.56
N ARG A 594 3.74 -38.97 14.30
CA ARG A 594 4.42 -39.86 13.34
C ARG A 594 5.89 -39.48 13.15
N GLN A 595 6.20 -38.18 13.12
CA GLN A 595 7.57 -37.68 12.97
C GLN A 595 8.40 -37.88 14.25
N ARG A 596 7.84 -37.64 15.45
CA ARG A 596 8.51 -37.99 16.73
C ARG A 596 8.77 -39.50 16.80
N LYS A 597 7.77 -40.33 16.50
CA LYS A 597 7.90 -41.80 16.44
C LYS A 597 8.96 -42.23 15.43
N TYR A 598 9.01 -41.62 14.24
CA TYR A 598 10.04 -41.89 13.25
C TYR A 598 11.44 -41.48 13.70
N LEU A 599 11.58 -40.34 14.39
CA LEU A 599 12.87 -39.88 14.93
C LEU A 599 13.37 -40.80 16.06
N SER A 600 12.51 -41.33 16.92
CA SER A 600 12.86 -42.24 18.02
C SER A 600 13.26 -43.66 17.60
N LEU A 601 13.11 -44.04 16.32
CA LEU A 601 13.51 -45.35 15.82
C LEU A 601 15.03 -45.53 15.72
N SER A 602 15.51 -46.77 15.80
CA SER A 602 16.91 -47.11 15.51
C SER A 602 17.28 -46.79 14.05
N PRO A 603 18.54 -46.49 13.71
CA PRO A 603 18.98 -46.37 12.31
C PRO A 603 18.63 -47.60 11.47
N TRP A 604 18.66 -48.79 12.06
CA TRP A 604 18.25 -50.04 11.41
C TRP A 604 16.74 -50.07 11.13
N ASP A 605 15.89 -49.80 12.12
CA ASP A 605 14.43 -49.77 11.92
C ASP A 605 14.01 -48.73 10.87
N LYS A 606 14.71 -47.59 10.81
CA LYS A 606 14.54 -46.55 9.77
C LYS A 606 14.83 -47.10 8.38
N ALA A 607 15.88 -47.92 8.22
CA ALA A 607 16.18 -48.61 6.96
C ALA A 607 15.15 -49.70 6.62
N THR A 608 14.67 -50.46 7.60
CA THR A 608 13.60 -51.46 7.38
C THR A 608 12.30 -50.79 6.97
N LEU A 609 11.95 -49.63 7.55
CA LEU A 609 10.77 -48.85 7.20
C LEU A 609 10.88 -48.12 5.86
N SER A 610 12.08 -47.65 5.45
CA SER A 610 12.27 -47.08 4.12
C SER A 610 12.19 -48.16 3.04
N MET A 611 12.83 -49.31 3.25
CA MET A 611 12.71 -50.50 2.39
C MET A 611 11.25 -50.98 2.28
N GLY A 612 10.56 -51.12 3.41
CA GLY A 612 9.14 -51.50 3.45
C GLY A 612 8.23 -50.52 2.70
N ARG A 613 8.43 -49.20 2.86
CA ARG A 613 7.70 -48.18 2.10
C ARG A 613 8.00 -48.24 0.61
N LEU A 614 9.25 -48.49 0.21
CA LEU A 614 9.67 -48.61 -1.19
C LEU A 614 9.05 -49.86 -1.85
N ILE A 615 8.98 -50.97 -1.12
CA ILE A 615 8.28 -52.18 -1.57
C ILE A 615 6.77 -51.92 -1.71
N LEU A 616 6.12 -51.28 -0.73
CA LEU A 616 4.66 -51.06 -0.78
C LEU A 616 4.22 -50.00 -1.80
N SER A 617 5.00 -48.93 -1.99
CA SER A 617 4.60 -47.80 -2.86
C SER A 617 4.55 -48.19 -4.34
N ASN A 618 5.54 -48.96 -4.81
CA ASN A 618 5.65 -49.33 -6.21
C ASN A 618 4.92 -50.67 -6.50
N LYS A 619 3.99 -50.66 -7.48
CA LYS A 619 3.25 -51.85 -7.93
C LYS A 619 4.20 -52.98 -8.35
N THR A 620 5.27 -52.66 -9.08
CA THR A 620 6.26 -53.64 -9.55
C THR A 620 7.07 -54.22 -8.40
N ALA A 621 7.43 -53.41 -7.40
CA ALA A 621 8.15 -53.88 -6.21
C ALA A 621 7.30 -54.82 -5.35
N ARG A 622 6.00 -54.54 -5.18
CA ARG A 622 5.04 -55.47 -4.55
C ARG A 622 4.98 -56.81 -5.29
N THR A 623 4.91 -56.80 -6.63
CA THR A 623 4.90 -58.02 -7.43
C THR A 623 6.18 -58.83 -7.28
N ILE A 624 7.35 -58.18 -7.33
CA ILE A 624 8.65 -58.84 -7.12
C ILE A 624 8.75 -59.42 -5.70
N ALA A 625 8.35 -58.68 -4.67
CA ALA A 625 8.37 -59.15 -3.29
C ALA A 625 7.44 -60.36 -3.07
N PHE A 626 6.25 -60.37 -3.69
CA PHE A 626 5.33 -61.51 -3.65
C PHE A 626 5.92 -62.75 -4.32
N PHE A 627 6.49 -62.63 -5.52
CA PHE A 627 7.14 -63.78 -6.17
C PHE A 627 8.38 -64.25 -5.42
N TYR A 628 9.16 -63.34 -4.82
CA TYR A 628 10.30 -63.68 -3.98
C TYR A 628 9.88 -64.48 -2.74
N THR A 629 8.84 -64.05 -2.00
CA THR A 629 8.34 -64.80 -0.85
C THR A 629 7.72 -66.13 -1.24
N LEU A 630 7.02 -66.21 -2.38
CA LEU A 630 6.48 -67.47 -2.93
C LEU A 630 7.60 -68.45 -3.26
N LEU A 631 8.65 -68.01 -3.97
CA LEU A 631 9.80 -68.83 -4.35
C LEU A 631 10.57 -69.31 -3.11
N LEU A 632 10.74 -68.45 -2.11
CA LEU A 632 11.35 -68.81 -0.82
C LEU A 632 10.52 -69.88 -0.08
N HIS A 633 9.19 -69.78 -0.07
CA HIS A 633 8.33 -70.84 0.48
C HIS A 633 8.44 -72.15 -0.31
N CYS A 634 8.47 -72.10 -1.64
CA CYS A 634 8.69 -73.30 -2.48
C CYS A 634 10.05 -73.95 -2.21
N LEU A 635 11.11 -73.15 -2.01
CA LEU A 635 12.45 -73.63 -1.71
C LEU A 635 12.53 -74.26 -0.30
N VAL A 636 11.91 -73.63 0.71
CA VAL A 636 11.79 -74.23 2.05
C VAL A 636 11.00 -75.54 2.00
N PHE A 637 9.91 -75.59 1.22
CA PHE A 637 9.12 -76.82 1.05
C PHE A 637 9.93 -77.94 0.37
N LEU A 638 10.73 -77.61 -0.66
CA LEU A 638 11.66 -78.53 -1.33
C LEU A 638 12.87 -78.96 -0.48
N VAL A 639 13.12 -78.33 0.67
CA VAL A 639 14.16 -78.68 1.64
C VAL A 639 13.57 -79.35 2.90
N SER A 640 12.23 -79.39 3.01
CA SER A 640 11.49 -79.97 4.14
C SER A 640 10.78 -81.29 3.79
N VAL A 641 11.10 -81.86 2.62
CA VAL A 641 10.58 -83.12 2.05
C VAL A 641 11.76 -83.95 1.56
#